data_AF-A0A496B2G8-F1
#
_entry.id   AF-A0A496B2G8-F1
#
_cell.length_a   1.000
_cell.length_b   1.000
_cell.length_c   1.000
_cell.angle_alpha   90.00
_cell.angle_beta   90.00
_cell.angle_gamma   90.00
#
_symmetry.space_group_name_H-M   'P 1'
#
loop_
_entity.id
_entity.type
_entity.pdbx_description
1 polymer ?
#
loop_
_entity_poly.entity_id
_entity_poly.type
_entity_poly.pdbx_seq_one_letter_code
_entity_poly.pdbx_strand_id
1 'polypeptide(L)'
;MQIHQAYPLGKPGQVATYQHERSDELSNAVVETFTVTIGSVEKKAGVASQWICLRATKANGERFKVWLLSEGIPSDDLTIDRATISRYVLQIRDDTPLEFHNRFTGKPVLPVLGAWQYLFPKPADETEQNALFPQTAKYLGHTYGRTDIADSDESTEPSDTHLLSLRPDVLIGPPSNTRQQDETRRYDMSDYELIPLTAADYDEMIAAGINCARVDTEQIEWVKNRDIFYWGIDAAALGYPECLYRSNYLGPAIFIDEPAVCTRDHVLRPKLKADSAFRKTLTPQVAFEAFQDYFQTAKYDGAPTRLCKGLESHPDIDLGDMRFLQQNLYTWETMISSAAYQLSEGNTETPAAIVFEPPGRVGTMRTLPEMNMTYGCQIPINNPKNLASILYGFLRGAARQTDKGWGMSIYGQVHRADAFWLQTYAYDLGARHFHYWDNYQLACVPYSEILALSRNLSAHVESHPHRNFDKLRAAAEIVILLPPGYNLGHVEMGRGNLWGLGELNLERHNRKGVKYRTVMQNFFTEIESAIRLGVAFDLLWDLPELKLSDYREVVRIREDGKVEVTENDETVLHEGARTPTRPTGIPPTLTVDVSVPHGKTPLEVRACGTVTEGSASVYYTRGADKSGIYNNEMVLWELFGPEEEDYRFLNREQSEIRIHQTESVANVEIRFSLKHPGNYRLRAATVDMAGRTAVEWKTITIPSKCP
;
A
#
# COMPACT_ATOMS: atom_id res chain seq x y z
N MET A 1 -28.63 -43.98 19.07
CA MET A 1 -27.69 -43.71 20.17
C MET A 1 -26.41 -43.18 19.52
N GLN A 2 -26.24 -41.85 19.46
CA GLN A 2 -25.02 -41.25 18.90
C GLN A 2 -23.87 -41.57 19.85
N ILE A 3 -22.86 -42.28 19.34
CA ILE A 3 -21.61 -42.51 20.06
C ILE A 3 -20.95 -41.13 20.18
N HIS A 4 -20.96 -40.54 21.37
CA HIS A 4 -20.12 -39.38 21.64
C HIS A 4 -18.66 -39.83 21.47
N GLN A 5 -17.97 -39.32 20.45
CA GLN A 5 -16.51 -39.42 20.39
C GLN A 5 -15.96 -38.85 21.71
N ALA A 6 -15.16 -39.66 22.42
CA ALA A 6 -14.62 -39.27 23.73
C ALA A 6 -13.58 -38.14 23.63
N TYR A 7 -13.00 -37.93 22.44
CA TYR A 7 -11.94 -36.96 22.15
C TYR A 7 -12.18 -36.27 20.79
N PRO A 8 -11.82 -34.98 20.62
CA PRO A 8 -12.01 -34.25 19.36
C PRO A 8 -11.27 -34.86 18.16
N LEU A 9 -10.06 -35.38 18.36
CA LEU A 9 -9.23 -35.95 17.29
C LEU A 9 -9.01 -37.45 17.48
N GLY A 10 -8.31 -37.81 18.56
CA GLY A 10 -7.85 -39.17 18.82
C GLY A 10 -7.59 -39.40 20.30
N LYS A 11 -7.22 -40.63 20.66
CA LYS A 11 -6.90 -40.96 22.05
C LYS A 11 -5.61 -40.21 22.47
N PRO A 12 -5.61 -39.49 23.61
CA PRO A 12 -4.40 -38.89 24.14
C PRO A 12 -3.28 -39.91 24.32
N GLY A 13 -2.05 -39.52 23.98
CA GLY A 13 -0.87 -40.37 24.01
C GLY A 13 -0.59 -41.13 22.71
N GLN A 14 -1.49 -41.11 21.71
CA GLN A 14 -1.19 -41.76 20.43
C GLN A 14 -0.09 -41.00 19.67
N VAL A 15 0.96 -41.73 19.28
CA VAL A 15 2.08 -41.26 18.46
C VAL A 15 2.09 -42.05 17.16
N ALA A 16 2.15 -41.35 16.02
CA ALA A 16 2.49 -41.96 14.74
C ALA A 16 3.88 -41.50 14.28
N THR A 17 4.70 -42.45 13.84
CA THR A 17 6.06 -42.20 13.35
C THR A 17 6.10 -42.35 11.84
N TYR A 18 6.77 -41.42 11.18
CA TYR A 18 6.92 -41.35 9.74
C TYR A 18 8.39 -41.25 9.35
N GLN A 19 8.73 -41.91 8.26
CA GLN A 19 10.07 -41.88 7.67
C GLN A 19 9.98 -41.48 6.20
N HIS A 20 10.95 -40.68 5.75
CA HIS A 20 11.06 -40.26 4.37
C HIS A 20 11.16 -41.47 3.43
N GLU A 21 10.42 -41.48 2.33
CA GLU A 21 10.38 -42.65 1.42
C GLU A 21 11.72 -42.96 0.74
N ARG A 22 12.59 -41.96 0.61
CA ARG A 22 13.98 -42.12 0.14
C ARG A 22 14.90 -41.91 1.34
N SER A 23 15.44 -42.98 1.92
CA SER A 23 16.36 -42.90 3.05
C SER A 23 17.82 -42.65 2.65
N ASP A 24 18.16 -42.90 1.39
CA ASP A 24 19.53 -42.83 0.90
C ASP A 24 19.75 -41.46 0.21
N GLU A 25 20.81 -40.74 0.58
CA GLU A 25 21.24 -39.47 -0.03
C GLU A 25 20.29 -38.26 0.18
N LEU A 26 19.73 -38.08 1.38
CA LEU A 26 19.00 -36.86 1.72
C LEU A 26 19.92 -35.65 1.95
N SER A 27 19.54 -34.49 1.42
CA SER A 27 20.20 -33.23 1.77
C SER A 27 20.04 -32.91 3.26
N ASN A 28 21.05 -32.28 3.85
CA ASN A 28 21.15 -32.07 5.29
C ASN A 28 19.94 -31.37 5.93
N ALA A 29 19.29 -30.45 5.20
CA ALA A 29 18.15 -29.69 5.72
C ALA A 29 16.79 -30.38 5.54
N VAL A 30 16.72 -31.53 4.86
CA VAL A 30 15.49 -32.29 4.65
C VAL A 30 15.11 -33.02 5.93
N VAL A 31 13.81 -33.03 6.26
CA VAL A 31 13.29 -33.83 7.37
C VAL A 31 13.38 -35.32 6.99
N GLU A 32 14.14 -36.09 7.75
CA GLU A 32 14.30 -37.52 7.54
C GLU A 32 13.17 -38.30 8.22
N THR A 33 12.83 -37.90 9.45
CA THR A 33 11.78 -38.53 10.25
C THR A 33 10.95 -37.48 10.99
N PHE A 34 9.68 -37.78 11.19
CA PHE A 34 8.85 -36.99 12.09
C PHE A 34 7.86 -37.87 12.86
N THR A 35 7.35 -37.32 13.95
CA THR A 35 6.27 -37.90 14.75
C THR A 35 5.14 -36.91 14.91
N VAL A 36 3.91 -37.40 14.86
CA VAL A 36 2.70 -36.64 15.22
C VAL A 36 2.13 -37.28 16.46
N THR A 37 2.05 -36.51 17.55
CA THR A 37 1.49 -36.98 18.82
C THR A 37 0.21 -36.24 19.16
N ILE A 38 -0.81 -36.97 19.60
CA ILE A 38 -2.10 -36.45 20.04
C ILE A 38 -2.14 -36.38 21.55
N GLY A 39 -2.40 -35.19 22.07
CA GLY A 39 -2.29 -34.89 23.48
C GLY A 39 -3.60 -34.84 24.24
N SER A 40 -3.54 -34.22 25.41
CA SER A 40 -4.68 -33.99 26.29
C SER A 40 -5.70 -33.05 25.62
N VAL A 41 -6.96 -33.13 26.09
CA VAL A 41 -8.05 -32.26 25.65
C VAL A 41 -8.16 -31.09 26.62
N GLU A 42 -8.10 -29.87 26.11
CA GLU A 42 -8.45 -28.67 26.85
C GLU A 42 -9.85 -28.19 26.45
N LYS A 43 -10.65 -27.75 27.44
CA LYS A 43 -11.93 -27.09 27.18
C LYS A 43 -11.80 -25.59 27.45
N LYS A 44 -11.97 -24.77 26.41
CA LYS A 44 -12.02 -23.31 26.52
C LYS A 44 -13.36 -22.81 26.00
N ALA A 45 -14.07 -22.02 26.82
CA ALA A 45 -15.38 -21.46 26.49
C ALA A 45 -16.41 -22.50 25.97
N GLY A 46 -16.35 -23.74 26.46
CA GLY A 46 -17.26 -24.83 26.06
C GLY A 46 -16.84 -25.58 24.79
N VAL A 47 -15.82 -25.11 24.08
CA VAL A 47 -15.21 -25.79 22.93
C VAL A 47 -14.09 -26.71 23.42
N ALA A 48 -14.08 -27.94 22.92
CA ALA A 48 -13.03 -28.92 23.21
C ALA A 48 -11.96 -28.88 22.12
N SER A 49 -10.74 -28.51 22.49
CA SER A 49 -9.57 -28.53 21.63
C SER A 49 -8.58 -29.57 22.14
N GLN A 50 -7.75 -30.11 21.25
CA GLN A 50 -6.78 -31.14 21.59
C GLN A 50 -5.38 -30.73 21.14
N TRP A 51 -4.38 -31.08 21.96
CA TRP A 51 -2.99 -30.84 21.61
C TRP A 51 -2.54 -31.74 20.46
N ILE A 52 -1.83 -31.14 19.51
CA ILE A 52 -1.12 -31.82 18.42
C ILE A 52 0.34 -31.40 18.52
N CYS A 53 1.25 -32.35 18.65
CA CYS A 53 2.69 -32.10 18.65
C CYS A 53 3.31 -32.74 17.41
N LEU A 54 3.89 -31.93 16.53
CA LEU A 54 4.77 -32.35 15.45
C LEU A 54 6.22 -32.25 15.93
N ARG A 55 6.97 -33.34 15.91
CA ARG A 55 8.41 -33.37 16.19
C ARG A 55 9.14 -33.91 14.98
N ALA A 56 10.01 -33.11 14.40
CA ALA A 56 10.75 -33.45 13.18
C ALA A 56 12.25 -33.51 13.45
N THR A 57 12.93 -34.45 12.79
CA THR A 57 14.38 -34.59 12.79
C THR A 57 14.89 -34.53 11.35
N LYS A 58 15.82 -33.61 11.10
CA LYS A 58 16.48 -33.45 9.80
C LYS A 58 17.57 -34.51 9.60
N ALA A 59 17.98 -34.74 8.36
CA ALA A 59 19.01 -35.72 8.01
C ALA A 59 20.35 -35.43 8.72
N ASN A 60 20.65 -34.18 9.05
CA ASN A 60 21.82 -33.79 9.84
C ASN A 60 21.66 -34.00 11.37
N GLY A 61 20.51 -34.51 11.84
CA GLY A 61 20.20 -34.77 13.24
C GLY A 61 19.62 -33.58 14.02
N GLU A 62 19.55 -32.39 13.42
CA GLU A 62 18.88 -31.24 14.04
C GLU A 62 17.38 -31.47 14.16
N ARG A 63 16.75 -30.86 15.18
CA ARG A 63 15.36 -31.11 15.54
C ARG A 63 14.59 -29.82 15.75
N PHE A 64 13.28 -29.90 15.53
CA PHE A 64 12.35 -28.87 15.95
C PHE A 64 11.01 -29.50 16.33
N LYS A 65 10.20 -28.74 17.08
CA LYS A 65 8.87 -29.13 17.52
C LYS A 65 7.87 -28.01 17.29
N VAL A 66 6.66 -28.37 16.90
CA VAL A 66 5.53 -27.46 16.72
C VAL A 66 4.34 -28.01 17.48
N TRP A 67 3.72 -27.19 18.32
CA TRP A 67 2.50 -27.54 19.03
C TRP A 67 1.34 -26.67 18.60
N LEU A 68 0.19 -27.32 18.42
CA LEU A 68 -1.10 -26.69 18.20
C LEU A 68 -2.07 -27.14 19.27
N LEU A 69 -2.85 -26.21 19.80
CA LEU A 69 -4.09 -26.56 20.49
C LEU A 69 -5.26 -26.23 19.58
N SER A 70 -5.87 -27.24 18.97
CA SER A 70 -6.81 -27.08 17.86
C SER A 70 -8.09 -27.89 18.05
N GLU A 71 -9.19 -27.41 17.49
CA GLU A 71 -10.46 -28.15 17.38
C GLU A 71 -10.39 -29.28 16.33
N GLY A 72 -9.46 -29.16 15.37
CA GLY A 72 -9.34 -30.04 14.20
C GLY A 72 -7.89 -30.27 13.77
N ILE A 73 -7.68 -31.21 12.85
CA ILE A 73 -6.40 -31.32 12.11
C ILE A 73 -6.21 -30.01 11.30
N PRO A 74 -4.99 -29.47 11.20
CA PRO A 74 -4.73 -28.28 10.39
C PRO A 74 -5.29 -28.40 8.98
N SER A 75 -5.95 -27.35 8.50
CA SER A 75 -6.50 -27.22 7.15
C SER A 75 -5.43 -26.73 6.15
N ASP A 76 -5.75 -26.76 4.87
CA ASP A 76 -4.94 -26.08 3.83
C ASP A 76 -5.30 -24.59 3.77
N ASP A 77 -6.50 -24.24 4.24
CA ASP A 77 -6.97 -22.86 4.36
C ASP A 77 -6.59 -22.26 5.72
N LEU A 78 -5.63 -21.33 5.69
CA LEU A 78 -5.19 -20.58 6.86
C LEU A 78 -6.34 -19.81 7.55
N THR A 79 -7.37 -19.42 6.81
CA THR A 79 -8.55 -18.71 7.37
C THR A 79 -9.33 -19.62 8.31
N ILE A 80 -9.49 -20.90 7.95
CA ILE A 80 -10.12 -21.91 8.79
C ILE A 80 -9.28 -22.11 10.05
N ASP A 81 -7.97 -22.29 9.89
CA ASP A 81 -7.08 -22.57 11.02
C ASP A 81 -6.92 -21.40 11.99
N ARG A 82 -7.02 -20.15 11.51
CA ARG A 82 -7.11 -18.98 12.39
C ARG A 82 -8.37 -18.96 13.26
N ALA A 83 -9.42 -19.67 12.87
CA ALA A 83 -10.65 -19.78 13.65
C ALA A 83 -10.62 -20.95 14.64
N THR A 84 -9.92 -22.03 14.33
CA THR A 84 -9.95 -23.31 15.09
C THR A 84 -8.73 -23.53 15.99
N ILE A 85 -7.59 -22.90 15.68
CA ILE A 85 -6.37 -22.99 16.49
C ILE A 85 -6.41 -21.94 17.59
N SER A 86 -6.16 -22.38 18.82
CA SER A 86 -6.19 -21.53 20.02
C SER A 86 -4.81 -21.29 20.65
N ARG A 87 -3.80 -22.12 20.36
CA ARG A 87 -2.40 -21.91 20.73
C ARG A 87 -1.48 -22.40 19.62
N TYR A 88 -0.37 -21.68 19.40
CA TYR A 88 0.65 -21.98 18.40
C TYR A 88 2.03 -21.79 19.02
N VAL A 89 2.81 -22.88 19.12
CA VAL A 89 4.11 -22.89 19.80
C VAL A 89 5.17 -23.54 18.91
N LEU A 90 6.36 -22.94 18.85
CA LEU A 90 7.52 -23.43 18.10
C LEU A 90 8.73 -23.58 19.02
N GLN A 91 9.39 -24.73 18.96
CA GLN A 91 10.71 -24.94 19.55
C GLN A 91 11.69 -25.32 18.45
N ILE A 92 12.78 -24.56 18.34
CA ILE A 92 13.90 -24.85 17.43
C ILE A 92 15.03 -25.42 18.27
N ARG A 93 15.56 -26.59 17.88
CA ARG A 93 16.56 -27.33 18.66
C ARG A 93 16.09 -27.50 20.11
N ASP A 94 16.95 -27.20 21.07
CA ASP A 94 16.67 -27.26 22.51
C ASP A 94 16.41 -25.86 23.11
N ASP A 95 16.11 -24.85 22.28
CA ASP A 95 15.78 -23.50 22.75
C ASP A 95 14.46 -23.50 23.54
N THR A 96 14.23 -22.44 24.32
CA THR A 96 12.94 -22.23 24.98
C THR A 96 11.82 -22.17 23.92
N PRO A 97 10.73 -22.95 24.05
CA PRO A 97 9.60 -22.89 23.14
C PRO A 97 8.99 -21.48 23.08
N LEU A 98 8.76 -20.96 21.88
CA LEU A 98 8.15 -19.67 21.62
C LEU A 98 6.67 -19.82 21.34
N GLU A 99 5.83 -19.08 22.06
CA GLU A 99 4.39 -19.02 21.82
C GLU A 99 4.01 -17.67 21.23
N PHE A 100 3.29 -17.67 20.11
CA PHE A 100 2.98 -16.43 19.38
C PHE A 100 1.52 -16.06 19.57
N HIS A 101 1.23 -14.93 20.20
CA HIS A 101 -0.14 -14.49 20.43
C HIS A 101 -0.35 -13.03 20.04
N ASN A 102 -1.57 -12.73 19.59
CA ASN A 102 -2.00 -11.37 19.35
C ASN A 102 -2.24 -10.70 20.72
N ARG A 103 -1.54 -9.58 20.95
CA ARG A 103 -1.55 -8.83 22.21
C ARG A 103 -2.95 -8.48 22.71
N PHE A 104 -3.86 -8.08 21.82
CA PHE A 104 -5.19 -7.58 22.20
C PHE A 104 -6.28 -8.65 22.24
N THR A 105 -6.17 -9.68 21.40
CA THR A 105 -7.20 -10.72 21.28
C THR A 105 -6.84 -12.02 21.98
N GLY A 106 -5.57 -12.22 22.33
CA GLY A 106 -5.05 -13.48 22.88
C GLY A 106 -5.04 -14.65 21.89
N LYS A 107 -5.54 -14.46 20.67
CA LYS A 107 -5.54 -15.49 19.61
C LYS A 107 -4.12 -15.78 19.13
N PRO A 108 -3.81 -17.00 18.65
CA PRO A 108 -2.50 -17.30 18.13
C PRO A 108 -2.20 -16.48 16.86
N VAL A 109 -0.94 -16.07 16.71
CA VAL A 109 -0.46 -15.54 15.42
C VAL A 109 0.19 -16.70 14.67
N LEU A 110 -0.37 -17.03 13.53
CA LEU A 110 0.13 -18.10 12.65
C LEU A 110 1.08 -17.51 11.58
N PRO A 111 2.06 -18.28 11.08
CA PRO A 111 2.92 -17.87 9.97
C PRO A 111 2.12 -17.57 8.69
N VAL A 112 2.52 -16.50 8.00
CA VAL A 112 1.79 -15.94 6.84
C VAL A 112 2.64 -15.85 5.57
N LEU A 113 3.72 -16.63 5.49
CA LEU A 113 4.62 -16.62 4.34
C LEU A 113 4.06 -17.29 3.09
N GLY A 114 2.90 -17.95 3.17
CA GLY A 114 2.29 -18.70 2.05
C GLY A 114 2.61 -20.20 2.02
N ALA A 115 3.45 -20.68 2.94
CA ALA A 115 3.82 -22.08 3.04
C ALA A 115 2.84 -22.95 3.87
N TRP A 116 1.80 -22.36 4.49
CA TRP A 116 0.98 -23.00 5.54
C TRP A 116 0.47 -24.40 5.17
N GLN A 117 -0.04 -24.57 3.94
CA GLN A 117 -0.53 -25.85 3.42
C GLN A 117 0.52 -26.98 3.42
N TYR A 118 1.81 -26.65 3.50
CA TYR A 118 2.92 -27.60 3.52
C TYR A 118 3.51 -27.84 4.93
N LEU A 119 3.12 -27.04 5.92
CA LEU A 119 3.74 -27.02 7.25
C LEU A 119 3.24 -28.12 8.20
N PHE A 120 2.21 -28.87 7.83
CA PHE A 120 1.72 -29.99 8.64
C PHE A 120 1.51 -31.21 7.75
N PRO A 121 1.83 -32.42 8.23
CA PRO A 121 1.64 -33.64 7.46
C PRO A 121 0.18 -33.79 7.02
N LYS A 122 -0.04 -34.05 5.73
CA LYS A 122 -1.35 -34.32 5.13
C LYS A 122 -1.39 -35.70 4.50
N PRO A 123 -2.55 -36.35 4.39
CA PRO A 123 -2.68 -37.58 3.61
C PRO A 123 -2.20 -37.38 2.17
N ALA A 124 -1.37 -38.29 1.67
CA ALA A 124 -0.94 -38.28 0.27
C ALA A 124 -2.01 -38.87 -0.67
N ASP A 125 -2.92 -39.68 -0.12
CA ASP A 125 -4.04 -40.31 -0.81
C ASP A 125 -5.35 -39.60 -0.39
N GLU A 126 -6.12 -39.13 -1.37
CA GLU A 126 -7.41 -38.47 -1.14
C GLU A 126 -8.42 -39.38 -0.41
N THR A 127 -8.28 -40.71 -0.51
CA THR A 127 -9.12 -41.66 0.22
C THR A 127 -8.86 -41.65 1.73
N GLU A 128 -7.69 -41.15 2.14
CA GLU A 128 -7.28 -40.98 3.53
C GLU A 128 -7.44 -39.52 4.03
N GLN A 129 -8.11 -38.62 3.31
CA GLN A 129 -8.19 -37.17 3.63
C GLN A 129 -8.57 -36.86 5.10
N ASN A 130 -9.35 -37.74 5.73
CA ASN A 130 -9.82 -37.59 7.12
C ASN A 130 -9.09 -38.49 8.13
N ALA A 131 -8.06 -39.23 7.69
CA ALA A 131 -7.28 -40.10 8.57
C ALA A 131 -6.38 -39.24 9.46
N LEU A 132 -6.48 -39.45 10.78
CA LEU A 132 -5.63 -38.77 11.76
C LEU A 132 -4.14 -39.11 11.58
N PHE A 133 -3.88 -40.37 11.24
CA PHE A 133 -2.57 -40.88 10.88
C PHE A 133 -2.72 -41.61 9.54
N PRO A 134 -2.52 -40.97 8.40
CA PRO A 134 -2.55 -41.64 7.09
C PRO A 134 -1.36 -42.62 6.96
N GLN A 135 -1.48 -43.64 6.11
CA GLN A 135 -0.37 -44.56 5.86
C GLN A 135 0.78 -43.87 5.11
N THR A 136 0.44 -42.95 4.22
CA THR A 136 1.41 -42.12 3.49
C THR A 136 1.04 -40.64 3.67
N ALA A 137 2.03 -39.83 4.03
CA ALA A 137 1.84 -38.41 4.29
C ALA A 137 2.69 -37.52 3.36
N LYS A 138 2.13 -36.40 2.92
CA LYS A 138 2.82 -35.27 2.29
C LYS A 138 3.20 -34.23 3.36
N TYR A 139 4.46 -33.84 3.40
CA TYR A 139 4.96 -32.87 4.37
C TYR A 139 6.19 -32.13 3.80
N LEU A 140 6.18 -30.79 3.85
CA LEU A 140 7.26 -29.93 3.32
C LEU A 140 7.69 -30.29 1.88
N GLY A 141 6.72 -30.65 1.04
CA GLY A 141 6.95 -30.99 -0.37
C GLY A 141 7.39 -32.43 -0.65
N HIS A 142 7.53 -33.24 0.40
CA HIS A 142 8.05 -34.60 0.33
C HIS A 142 7.02 -35.64 0.78
N THR A 143 7.25 -36.91 0.42
CA THR A 143 6.38 -38.04 0.79
C THR A 143 7.04 -38.90 1.86
N TYR A 144 6.25 -39.31 2.85
CA TYR A 144 6.70 -40.11 3.99
C TYR A 144 5.77 -41.30 4.22
N GLY A 145 6.36 -42.45 4.54
CA GLY A 145 5.62 -43.64 4.95
C GLY A 145 5.50 -43.74 6.47
N ARG A 146 4.31 -44.07 6.97
CA ARG A 146 4.11 -44.38 8.39
C ARG A 146 4.76 -45.72 8.74
N THR A 147 5.65 -45.72 9.72
CA THR A 147 6.39 -46.91 10.17
C THR A 147 5.80 -47.52 11.43
N ASP A 148 5.19 -46.72 12.30
CA ASP A 148 4.67 -47.19 13.58
C ASP A 148 3.52 -46.33 14.10
N ILE A 149 2.67 -46.93 14.94
CA ILE A 149 1.71 -46.23 15.82
C ILE A 149 1.82 -46.85 17.21
N ALA A 150 2.16 -46.02 18.20
CA ALA A 150 2.31 -46.44 19.58
C ALA A 150 1.51 -45.54 20.53
N ASP A 151 1.25 -46.04 21.73
CA ASP A 151 0.86 -45.20 22.87
C ASP A 151 2.14 -44.71 23.57
N SER A 152 2.18 -43.43 23.92
CA SER A 152 3.28 -42.80 24.66
C SER A 152 2.74 -42.07 25.88
N ASP A 153 3.47 -42.20 26.99
CA ASP A 153 3.23 -41.45 28.22
C ASP A 153 4.01 -40.12 28.24
N GLU A 154 4.74 -39.78 27.16
CA GLU A 154 5.46 -38.51 27.06
C GLU A 154 4.46 -37.34 27.03
N SER A 155 4.75 -36.28 27.80
CA SER A 155 3.93 -35.08 27.77
C SER A 155 3.89 -34.50 26.35
N THR A 156 2.68 -34.28 25.88
CA THR A 156 2.37 -33.69 24.57
C THR A 156 2.20 -32.19 24.63
N GLU A 157 2.09 -31.65 25.84
CA GLU A 157 2.00 -30.22 26.11
C GLU A 157 3.41 -29.62 26.10
N PRO A 158 3.58 -28.41 25.56
CA PRO A 158 4.86 -27.71 25.64
C PRO A 158 5.21 -27.43 27.11
N SER A 159 6.50 -27.52 27.44
CA SER A 159 7.05 -27.01 28.70
C SER A 159 6.89 -25.48 28.80
N ASP A 160 7.41 -24.85 29.85
CA ASP A 160 7.41 -23.38 30.00
C ASP A 160 7.73 -22.67 28.68
N THR A 161 6.77 -21.88 28.19
CA THR A 161 6.86 -21.14 26.91
C THR A 161 7.31 -19.70 27.16
N HIS A 162 8.12 -19.18 26.26
CA HIS A 162 8.37 -17.75 26.15
C HIS A 162 7.33 -17.15 25.20
N LEU A 163 6.45 -16.32 25.76
CA LEU A 163 5.35 -15.69 25.04
C LEU A 163 5.81 -14.45 24.28
N LEU A 164 5.51 -14.40 22.97
CA LEU A 164 5.72 -13.23 22.12
C LEU A 164 4.39 -12.54 21.81
N SER A 165 4.22 -11.32 22.35
CA SER A 165 3.01 -10.50 22.27
C SER A 165 3.01 -9.61 21.03
N LEU A 166 2.54 -10.16 19.92
CA LEU A 166 2.58 -9.51 18.61
C LEU A 166 1.32 -8.68 18.34
N ARG A 167 1.43 -7.69 17.44
CA ARG A 167 0.28 -6.90 16.93
C ARG A 167 0.13 -7.08 15.40
N PRO A 168 -0.34 -8.24 14.91
CA PRO A 168 -0.53 -8.48 13.47
C PRO A 168 -1.64 -7.63 12.84
N ASP A 169 -2.45 -6.95 13.66
CA ASP A 169 -3.47 -6.02 13.24
C ASP A 169 -2.91 -4.63 12.86
N VAL A 170 -1.69 -4.30 13.30
CA VAL A 170 -1.02 -3.04 12.99
C VAL A 170 0.51 -3.18 12.96
N LEU A 171 1.11 -2.99 11.79
CA LEU A 171 2.55 -2.98 11.58
C LEU A 171 3.03 -1.53 11.50
N ILE A 172 4.01 -1.18 12.33
CA ILE A 172 4.60 0.15 12.45
C ILE A 172 6.11 -0.01 12.32
N GLY A 173 6.72 0.69 11.36
CA GLY A 173 8.18 0.84 11.34
C GLY A 173 8.79 1.24 10.00
N PRO A 174 10.06 1.67 10.03
CA PRO A 174 10.81 2.06 8.83
C PRO A 174 11.31 0.84 8.02
N PRO A 175 11.62 1.03 6.72
CA PRO A 175 12.10 -0.04 5.85
C PRO A 175 13.62 -0.24 5.91
N SER A 176 14.39 0.64 6.55
CA SER A 176 15.85 0.51 6.66
C SER A 176 16.31 0.04 8.03
N ASN A 177 17.53 -0.50 8.09
CA ASN A 177 18.24 -0.83 9.31
C ASN A 177 19.38 0.17 9.62
N THR A 178 19.21 1.40 9.14
CA THR A 178 20.12 2.53 9.35
C THR A 178 19.33 3.72 9.87
N ARG A 179 20.03 4.71 10.44
CA ARG A 179 19.45 6.00 10.78
C ARG A 179 20.40 7.12 10.42
N GLN A 180 19.89 8.35 10.43
CA GLN A 180 20.68 9.53 10.13
C GLN A 180 21.62 9.82 11.30
N GLN A 181 22.89 10.15 11.00
CA GLN A 181 23.82 10.62 12.02
C GLN A 181 23.44 12.02 12.52
N ASP A 182 23.05 12.90 11.59
CA ASP A 182 22.42 14.19 11.87
C ASP A 182 20.93 14.10 11.49
N GLU A 183 20.08 14.16 12.51
CA GLU A 183 18.63 14.04 12.40
C GLU A 183 17.95 15.37 12.03
N THR A 184 18.71 16.41 11.70
CA THR A 184 18.14 17.67 11.21
C THR A 184 17.44 17.43 9.88
N ARG A 185 16.15 17.76 9.81
CA ARG A 185 15.37 17.65 8.57
C ARG A 185 15.93 18.57 7.49
N ARG A 186 16.16 18.00 6.31
CA ARG A 186 16.73 18.68 5.15
C ARG A 186 15.66 19.01 4.12
N TYR A 187 15.69 20.24 3.62
CA TYR A 187 14.77 20.74 2.59
C TYR A 187 15.47 21.13 1.28
N ASP A 188 16.80 21.09 1.27
CA ASP A 188 17.67 21.58 0.21
C ASP A 188 18.09 20.49 -0.80
N MET A 189 17.53 19.28 -0.68
CA MET A 189 17.89 18.07 -1.44
C MET A 189 19.23 17.43 -1.06
N SER A 190 19.89 17.87 0.01
CA SER A 190 21.15 17.22 0.44
C SER A 190 20.91 15.80 0.99
N ASP A 191 21.87 14.91 0.73
CA ASP A 191 21.84 13.52 1.22
C ASP A 191 22.19 13.42 2.71
N TYR A 192 21.56 12.49 3.43
CA TYR A 192 21.91 12.20 4.82
C TYR A 192 23.09 11.25 4.90
N GLU A 193 23.97 11.49 5.88
CA GLU A 193 24.92 10.46 6.32
C GLU A 193 24.16 9.45 7.19
N LEU A 194 24.23 8.17 6.81
CA LEU A 194 23.51 7.08 7.45
C LEU A 194 24.48 6.20 8.24
N ILE A 195 24.10 5.85 9.47
CA ILE A 195 24.81 4.93 10.35
C ILE A 195 23.95 3.69 10.63
N PRO A 196 24.55 2.50 10.76
CA PRO A 196 23.80 1.29 11.11
C PRO A 196 23.09 1.41 12.47
N LEU A 197 21.91 0.82 12.57
CA LEU A 197 21.22 0.68 13.86
C LEU A 197 21.98 -0.30 14.77
N THR A 198 22.02 0.04 16.04
CA THR A 198 22.57 -0.78 17.13
C THR A 198 21.45 -1.50 17.89
N ALA A 199 21.79 -2.48 18.72
CA ALA A 199 20.82 -3.15 19.59
C ALA A 199 20.02 -2.16 20.47
N ALA A 200 20.66 -1.09 20.94
CA ALA A 200 20.00 -0.05 21.73
C ALA A 200 18.99 0.77 20.90
N ASP A 201 19.27 1.01 19.61
CA ASP A 201 18.31 1.68 18.73
C ASP A 201 17.08 0.79 18.49
N TYR A 202 17.25 -0.53 18.38
CA TYR A 202 16.11 -1.48 18.33
C TYR A 202 15.30 -1.46 19.63
N ASP A 203 15.94 -1.38 20.80
CA ASP A 203 15.25 -1.22 22.09
C ASP A 203 14.42 0.07 22.12
N GLU A 204 14.99 1.19 21.68
CA GLU A 204 14.30 2.47 21.63
C GLU A 204 13.12 2.45 20.66
N MET A 205 13.30 1.86 19.48
CA MET A 205 12.24 1.69 18.48
C MET A 205 11.07 0.87 19.04
N ILE A 206 11.36 -0.28 19.66
CA ILE A 206 10.33 -1.14 20.27
C ILE A 206 9.60 -0.39 21.40
N ALA A 207 10.34 0.34 22.25
CA ALA A 207 9.74 1.15 23.31
C ALA A 207 8.87 2.30 22.77
N ALA A 208 9.20 2.84 21.59
CA ALA A 208 8.39 3.84 20.89
C ALA A 208 7.14 3.25 20.21
N GLY A 209 6.98 1.92 20.20
CA GLY A 209 5.85 1.24 19.60
C GLY A 209 6.08 0.79 18.16
N ILE A 210 7.31 0.82 17.66
CA ILE A 210 7.68 0.18 16.38
C ILE A 210 7.69 -1.33 16.59
N ASN A 211 7.06 -2.07 15.69
CA ASN A 211 6.92 -3.52 15.78
C ASN A 211 7.12 -4.22 14.43
N CYS A 212 7.67 -3.54 13.43
CA CYS A 212 8.07 -4.11 12.16
C CYS A 212 9.41 -3.49 11.76
N ALA A 213 10.48 -4.29 11.72
CA ALA A 213 11.82 -3.77 11.41
C ALA A 213 12.56 -4.62 10.38
N ARG A 214 13.32 -3.96 9.51
CA ARG A 214 14.31 -4.62 8.67
C ARG A 214 15.52 -4.98 9.53
N VAL A 215 16.10 -6.14 9.29
CA VAL A 215 17.31 -6.61 9.97
C VAL A 215 18.28 -7.22 8.97
N ASP A 216 19.58 -7.15 9.29
CA ASP A 216 20.63 -7.96 8.67
C ASP A 216 20.93 -9.20 9.54
N THR A 217 21.68 -10.17 8.99
CA THR A 217 21.95 -11.46 9.64
C THR A 217 22.54 -11.32 11.04
N GLU A 218 23.48 -10.40 11.25
CA GLU A 218 24.10 -10.15 12.56
C GLU A 218 23.15 -9.55 13.60
N GLN A 219 22.01 -9.01 13.16
CA GLN A 219 21.02 -8.33 14.00
C GLN A 219 19.86 -9.25 14.43
N ILE A 220 19.78 -10.48 13.90
CA ILE A 220 18.69 -11.43 14.17
C ILE A 220 18.51 -11.66 15.67
N GLU A 221 19.61 -11.92 16.38
CA GLU A 221 19.59 -12.25 17.81
C GLU A 221 19.01 -11.12 18.68
N TRP A 222 19.00 -9.88 18.17
CA TRP A 222 18.47 -8.73 18.89
C TRP A 222 16.94 -8.68 18.87
N VAL A 223 16.29 -9.36 17.92
CA VAL A 223 14.84 -9.24 17.68
C VAL A 223 14.08 -10.56 17.62
N LYS A 224 14.74 -11.68 17.30
CA LYS A 224 14.05 -12.94 16.93
C LYS A 224 13.12 -13.48 18.02
N ASN A 225 13.40 -13.17 19.28
CA ASN A 225 12.66 -13.61 20.47
C ASN A 225 11.98 -12.44 21.20
N ARG A 226 11.55 -11.41 20.47
CA ARG A 226 10.88 -10.22 21.02
C ARG A 226 9.54 -9.98 20.34
N ASP A 227 8.75 -9.07 20.92
CA ASP A 227 7.42 -8.63 20.49
C ASP A 227 7.45 -7.75 19.22
N ILE A 228 8.18 -8.19 18.20
CA ILE A 228 8.45 -7.46 16.96
C ILE A 228 8.46 -8.41 15.78
N PHE A 229 7.90 -7.96 14.66
CA PHE A 229 8.06 -8.60 13.36
C PHE A 229 9.34 -8.14 12.68
N TYR A 230 10.05 -9.06 12.03
CA TYR A 230 11.31 -8.75 11.35
C TYR A 230 11.37 -9.33 9.93
N TRP A 231 12.12 -8.68 9.05
CA TRP A 231 12.23 -9.02 7.63
C TRP A 231 13.58 -8.62 7.03
N GLY A 232 13.83 -9.04 5.79
CA GLY A 232 14.97 -8.58 4.97
C GLY A 232 16.10 -9.60 4.81
N ILE A 233 16.02 -10.73 5.51
CA ILE A 233 17.03 -11.78 5.54
C ILE A 233 16.56 -12.94 4.69
N ASP A 234 17.49 -13.67 4.06
CA ASP A 234 17.17 -14.93 3.40
C ASP A 234 16.74 -15.99 4.44
N ALA A 235 15.68 -16.73 4.12
CA ALA A 235 15.20 -17.82 4.96
C ALA A 235 16.26 -18.91 5.19
N ALA A 236 17.16 -19.15 4.23
CA ALA A 236 18.26 -20.10 4.39
C ALA A 236 19.20 -19.71 5.55
N ALA A 237 19.40 -18.41 5.81
CA ALA A 237 20.22 -17.92 6.92
C ALA A 237 19.55 -18.08 8.30
N LEU A 238 18.23 -18.29 8.34
CA LEU A 238 17.44 -18.49 9.56
C LEU A 238 17.21 -19.97 9.92
N GLY A 239 17.69 -20.89 9.08
CA GLY A 239 17.46 -22.32 9.21
C GLY A 239 16.18 -22.77 8.50
N TYR A 240 16.32 -23.76 7.62
CA TYR A 240 15.21 -24.43 6.94
C TYR A 240 14.97 -25.82 7.56
N PRO A 241 13.70 -26.23 7.78
CA PRO A 241 12.45 -25.51 7.46
C PRO A 241 11.93 -24.60 8.59
N GLU A 242 12.66 -24.47 9.71
CA GLU A 242 12.19 -23.83 10.94
C GLU A 242 11.77 -22.37 10.75
N CYS A 243 12.45 -21.63 9.88
CA CYS A 243 12.09 -20.25 9.54
C CYS A 243 10.64 -20.11 9.03
N LEU A 244 10.10 -21.12 8.33
CA LEU A 244 8.73 -21.09 7.81
C LEU A 244 7.66 -21.20 8.90
N TYR A 245 8.03 -21.70 10.08
CA TYR A 245 7.18 -21.79 11.26
C TYR A 245 7.22 -20.55 12.15
N ARG A 246 8.09 -19.58 11.89
CA ARG A 246 8.19 -18.38 12.74
C ARG A 246 7.12 -17.36 12.39
N SER A 247 6.18 -17.13 13.29
CA SER A 247 5.09 -16.16 13.07
C SER A 247 5.56 -14.69 13.07
N ASN A 248 6.69 -14.38 13.72
CA ASN A 248 7.25 -13.03 13.73
C ASN A 248 8.27 -12.77 12.60
N TYR A 249 8.53 -13.75 11.73
CA TYR A 249 9.35 -13.57 10.54
C TYR A 249 8.47 -13.27 9.32
N LEU A 250 8.74 -12.17 8.63
CA LEU A 250 7.95 -11.72 7.49
C LEU A 250 8.59 -12.00 6.13
N GLY A 251 9.71 -12.72 6.06
CA GLY A 251 10.36 -13.09 4.81
C GLY A 251 11.50 -12.15 4.37
N PRO A 252 12.14 -12.43 3.22
CA PRO A 252 13.22 -11.62 2.67
C PRO A 252 12.74 -10.31 2.04
N ALA A 253 11.46 -10.21 1.71
CA ALA A 253 10.83 -8.99 1.19
C ALA A 253 9.55 -8.71 1.99
N ILE A 254 9.12 -7.45 2.01
CA ILE A 254 7.84 -7.06 2.65
C ILE A 254 6.92 -6.30 1.69
N PHE A 255 7.42 -5.86 0.53
CA PHE A 255 6.58 -5.17 -0.46
C PHE A 255 6.97 -5.42 -1.93
N ILE A 256 5.99 -5.18 -2.81
CA ILE A 256 6.17 -4.95 -4.25
C ILE A 256 6.29 -3.44 -4.46
N ASP A 257 7.36 -3.01 -5.11
CA ASP A 257 7.79 -1.60 -5.17
C ASP A 257 7.16 -0.85 -6.35
N GLU A 258 6.25 0.08 -6.04
CA GLU A 258 5.57 1.03 -6.91
C GLU A 258 5.28 0.58 -8.37
N PRO A 259 4.48 -0.48 -8.61
CA PRO A 259 4.32 -1.02 -9.96
C PRO A 259 3.80 -0.01 -11.00
N ALA A 260 2.90 0.90 -10.63
CA ALA A 260 2.42 1.93 -11.57
C ALA A 260 3.48 3.00 -11.87
N VAL A 261 4.31 3.36 -10.88
CA VAL A 261 5.44 4.28 -11.06
C VAL A 261 6.53 3.65 -11.91
N CYS A 262 6.86 2.39 -11.65
CA CYS A 262 7.80 1.62 -12.43
C CYS A 262 7.31 1.43 -13.88
N THR A 263 6.01 1.23 -14.10
CA THR A 263 5.42 1.22 -15.45
C THR A 263 5.69 2.55 -16.16
N ARG A 264 5.44 3.68 -15.48
CA ARG A 264 5.74 5.00 -16.04
C ARG A 264 7.23 5.15 -16.37
N ASP A 265 8.11 4.80 -15.45
CA ASP A 265 9.54 5.11 -15.53
C ASP A 265 10.35 4.15 -16.40
N HIS A 266 9.99 2.88 -16.42
CA HIS A 266 10.74 1.83 -17.09
C HIS A 266 10.08 1.34 -18.38
N VAL A 267 8.79 1.62 -18.59
CA VAL A 267 8.07 1.24 -19.81
C VAL A 267 7.69 2.45 -20.63
N LEU A 268 6.89 3.37 -20.07
CA LEU A 268 6.29 4.46 -20.84
C LEU A 268 7.29 5.56 -21.19
N ARG A 269 8.07 6.08 -20.23
CA ARG A 269 9.06 7.15 -20.46
C ARG A 269 10.14 6.75 -21.47
N PRO A 270 10.74 5.54 -21.42
CA PRO A 270 11.69 5.11 -22.43
C PRO A 270 11.07 5.04 -23.82
N LYS A 271 9.83 4.52 -23.94
CA LYS A 271 9.12 4.47 -25.22
C LYS A 271 8.80 5.85 -25.78
N LEU A 272 8.35 6.78 -24.93
CA LEU A 272 8.11 8.18 -25.30
C LEU A 272 9.39 8.89 -25.79
N LYS A 273 10.54 8.55 -25.23
CA LYS A 273 11.85 9.09 -25.66
C LYS A 273 12.29 8.51 -27.01
N ALA A 274 12.00 7.24 -27.26
CA ALA A 274 12.46 6.52 -28.45
C ALA A 274 11.55 6.71 -29.67
N ASP A 275 10.24 6.90 -29.47
CA ASP A 275 9.23 6.99 -30.53
C ASP A 275 8.39 8.25 -30.38
N SER A 276 8.66 9.25 -31.24
CA SER A 276 7.88 10.49 -31.28
C SER A 276 6.42 10.28 -31.70
N ALA A 277 6.12 9.25 -32.49
CA ALA A 277 4.75 8.95 -32.90
C ALA A 277 3.94 8.38 -31.73
N PHE A 278 4.58 7.65 -30.81
CA PHE A 278 3.93 7.12 -29.61
C PHE A 278 3.37 8.24 -28.71
N ARG A 279 4.02 9.41 -28.65
CA ARG A 279 3.51 10.57 -27.88
C ARG A 279 2.06 10.92 -28.28
N LYS A 280 1.75 10.82 -29.59
CA LYS A 280 0.44 11.11 -30.19
C LYS A 280 -0.60 10.00 -30.02
N THR A 281 -0.17 8.78 -29.69
CA THR A 281 -1.07 7.62 -29.54
C THR A 281 -1.23 7.15 -28.10
N LEU A 282 -0.39 7.61 -27.16
CA LEU A 282 -0.51 7.29 -25.74
C LEU A 282 -1.87 7.74 -25.17
N THR A 283 -2.58 6.85 -24.50
CA THR A 283 -3.85 7.14 -23.81
C THR A 283 -3.84 6.55 -22.40
N PRO A 284 -4.80 6.93 -21.52
CA PRO A 284 -4.98 6.27 -20.23
C PRO A 284 -5.11 4.74 -20.33
N GLN A 285 -5.79 4.23 -21.36
CA GLN A 285 -5.93 2.78 -21.59
C GLN A 285 -4.61 2.13 -21.95
N VAL A 286 -3.80 2.74 -22.83
CA VAL A 286 -2.48 2.21 -23.17
C VAL A 286 -1.57 2.18 -21.94
N ALA A 287 -1.66 3.19 -21.05
CA ALA A 287 -0.92 3.20 -19.80
C ALA A 287 -1.41 2.12 -18.82
N PHE A 288 -2.72 1.88 -18.77
CA PHE A 288 -3.32 0.80 -17.98
C PHE A 288 -2.87 -0.57 -18.49
N GLU A 289 -2.95 -0.85 -19.79
CA GLU A 289 -2.48 -2.11 -20.40
C GLU A 289 -0.99 -2.37 -20.08
N ALA A 290 -0.13 -1.36 -20.27
CA ALA A 290 1.28 -1.47 -19.92
C ALA A 290 1.52 -1.75 -18.43
N PHE A 291 0.66 -1.22 -17.56
CA PHE A 291 0.70 -1.49 -16.13
C PHE A 291 0.24 -2.90 -15.78
N GLN A 292 -0.77 -3.43 -16.45
CA GLN A 292 -1.21 -4.81 -16.26
C GLN A 292 -0.07 -5.79 -16.54
N ASP A 293 0.63 -5.61 -17.67
CA ASP A 293 1.78 -6.42 -18.05
C ASP A 293 2.92 -6.29 -17.04
N TYR A 294 3.27 -5.07 -16.63
CA TYR A 294 4.33 -4.83 -15.66
C TYR A 294 4.02 -5.46 -14.30
N PHE A 295 2.79 -5.27 -13.79
CA PHE A 295 2.39 -5.79 -12.50
C PHE A 295 2.40 -7.32 -12.47
N GLN A 296 1.97 -7.96 -13.56
CA GLN A 296 2.04 -9.41 -13.70
C GLN A 296 3.48 -9.91 -13.52
N THR A 297 4.46 -9.32 -14.21
CA THR A 297 5.88 -9.66 -14.02
C THR A 297 6.35 -9.35 -12.59
N ALA A 298 6.01 -8.19 -12.03
CA ALA A 298 6.41 -7.82 -10.68
C ALA A 298 5.91 -8.81 -9.62
N LYS A 299 4.71 -9.37 -9.81
CA LYS A 299 4.11 -10.35 -8.91
C LYS A 299 4.68 -11.76 -9.09
N TYR A 300 4.72 -12.27 -10.32
CA TYR A 300 5.06 -13.68 -10.57
C TYR A 300 6.56 -13.94 -10.77
N ASP A 301 7.37 -12.90 -11.03
CA ASP A 301 8.81 -13.03 -11.19
C ASP A 301 9.62 -12.21 -10.18
N GLY A 302 8.98 -11.22 -9.54
CA GLY A 302 9.61 -10.25 -8.65
C GLY A 302 9.62 -10.65 -7.17
N ALA A 303 9.38 -9.66 -6.30
CA ALA A 303 9.53 -9.77 -4.84
C ALA A 303 8.81 -10.98 -4.21
N PRO A 304 7.56 -11.34 -4.61
CA PRO A 304 6.86 -12.49 -4.02
C PRO A 304 7.56 -13.84 -4.23
N THR A 305 8.44 -13.97 -5.23
CA THR A 305 9.17 -15.22 -5.51
C THR A 305 10.50 -15.36 -4.77
N ARG A 306 10.98 -14.27 -4.13
CA ARG A 306 12.34 -14.24 -3.54
C ARG A 306 12.55 -15.30 -2.47
N LEU A 307 11.54 -15.57 -1.64
CA LEU A 307 11.62 -16.57 -0.59
C LEU A 307 11.89 -17.97 -1.15
N CYS A 308 11.06 -18.44 -2.08
CA CYS A 308 11.24 -19.76 -2.70
C CYS A 308 12.54 -19.84 -3.49
N LYS A 309 12.86 -18.84 -4.32
CA LYS A 309 14.12 -18.80 -5.10
C LYS A 309 15.36 -18.80 -4.20
N GLY A 310 15.33 -18.08 -3.08
CA GLY A 310 16.42 -18.06 -2.10
C GLY A 310 16.64 -19.44 -1.49
N LEU A 311 15.58 -20.09 -1.04
CA LEU A 311 15.62 -21.46 -0.52
C LEU A 311 16.14 -22.48 -1.56
N GLU A 312 15.62 -22.44 -2.80
CA GLU A 312 16.05 -23.32 -3.90
C GLU A 312 17.52 -23.14 -4.30
N SER A 313 18.09 -21.95 -4.07
CA SER A 313 19.48 -21.67 -4.40
C SER A 313 20.48 -22.28 -3.42
N HIS A 314 20.04 -22.72 -2.24
CA HIS A 314 20.91 -23.26 -1.21
C HIS A 314 21.14 -24.78 -1.42
N PRO A 315 22.40 -25.26 -1.50
CA PRO A 315 22.70 -26.64 -1.91
C PRO A 315 22.16 -27.72 -0.94
N ASP A 316 22.02 -27.40 0.35
CA ASP A 316 21.50 -28.32 1.35
C ASP A 316 19.96 -28.33 1.49
N ILE A 317 19.25 -27.49 0.74
CA ILE A 317 17.79 -27.37 0.83
C ILE A 317 17.14 -28.05 -0.37
N ASP A 318 16.17 -28.93 -0.09
CA ASP A 318 15.28 -29.51 -1.10
C ASP A 318 13.83 -29.23 -0.71
N LEU A 319 13.14 -28.46 -1.55
CA LEU A 319 11.74 -28.06 -1.37
C LEU A 319 10.74 -29.11 -1.85
N GLY A 320 11.20 -30.19 -2.51
CA GLY A 320 10.31 -31.16 -3.15
C GLY A 320 9.31 -30.47 -4.10
N ASP A 321 8.03 -30.76 -3.91
CA ASP A 321 6.93 -30.18 -4.69
C ASP A 321 6.36 -28.86 -4.15
N MET A 322 6.94 -28.26 -3.09
CA MET A 322 6.46 -26.97 -2.55
C MET A 322 6.56 -25.86 -3.60
N ARG A 323 5.44 -25.21 -3.92
CA ARG A 323 5.38 -24.04 -4.80
C ARG A 323 4.40 -23.02 -4.24
N PHE A 324 4.89 -21.85 -3.87
CA PHE A 324 4.07 -20.75 -3.34
C PHE A 324 4.71 -19.39 -3.62
N LEU A 325 3.88 -18.36 -3.64
CA LEU A 325 4.34 -16.97 -3.54
C LEU A 325 4.37 -16.56 -2.08
N GLN A 326 5.28 -15.66 -1.71
CA GLN A 326 5.27 -15.07 -0.39
C GLN A 326 3.98 -14.24 -0.20
N GLN A 327 3.10 -14.64 0.72
CA GLN A 327 1.72 -14.11 0.79
C GLN A 327 1.55 -12.82 1.59
N ASN A 328 2.45 -12.51 2.52
CA ASN A 328 2.32 -11.36 3.41
C ASN A 328 2.84 -10.03 2.85
N LEU A 329 3.22 -9.95 1.57
CA LEU A 329 3.68 -8.70 0.96
C LEU A 329 2.51 -7.73 0.78
N TYR A 330 2.78 -6.45 0.91
CA TYR A 330 1.90 -5.40 0.42
C TYR A 330 2.47 -4.75 -0.85
N THR A 331 1.66 -4.06 -1.65
CA THR A 331 2.21 -3.13 -2.65
C THR A 331 2.49 -1.79 -1.98
N TRP A 332 3.69 -1.25 -2.13
CA TRP A 332 4.03 0.12 -1.78
C TRP A 332 3.79 1.01 -3.01
N GLU A 333 2.81 1.92 -3.01
CA GLU A 333 2.33 2.56 -4.25
C GLU A 333 1.98 4.04 -4.09
N THR A 334 2.51 4.87 -4.99
CA THR A 334 2.17 6.29 -5.12
C THR A 334 0.86 6.52 -5.91
N MET A 335 0.63 5.76 -7.00
CA MET A 335 -0.56 5.90 -7.86
C MET A 335 -1.71 4.98 -7.41
N ILE A 336 -2.25 5.29 -6.24
CA ILE A 336 -3.24 4.48 -5.51
C ILE A 336 -4.58 4.24 -6.21
N SER A 337 -4.88 4.92 -7.32
CA SER A 337 -6.04 4.57 -8.14
C SER A 337 -5.97 3.15 -8.71
N SER A 338 -4.76 2.58 -8.81
CA SER A 338 -4.54 1.21 -9.26
C SER A 338 -4.83 0.14 -8.19
N ALA A 339 -5.14 0.55 -6.95
CA ALA A 339 -5.26 -0.33 -5.80
C ALA A 339 -6.17 -1.54 -6.02
N ALA A 340 -7.35 -1.32 -6.58
CA ALA A 340 -8.34 -2.37 -6.81
C ALA A 340 -7.76 -3.48 -7.71
N TYR A 341 -7.11 -3.09 -8.81
CA TYR A 341 -6.49 -4.04 -9.73
C TYR A 341 -5.36 -4.83 -9.06
N GLN A 342 -4.47 -4.15 -8.34
CA GLN A 342 -3.33 -4.82 -7.70
C GLN A 342 -3.75 -5.84 -6.65
N LEU A 343 -4.81 -5.53 -5.88
CA LEU A 343 -5.33 -6.45 -4.89
C LEU A 343 -6.15 -7.60 -5.51
N SER A 344 -6.75 -7.39 -6.69
CA SER A 344 -7.66 -8.36 -7.32
C SER A 344 -7.02 -9.23 -8.41
N GLU A 345 -5.88 -8.85 -8.97
CA GLU A 345 -5.25 -9.60 -10.06
C GLU A 345 -4.82 -11.00 -9.57
N GLY A 346 -5.23 -12.04 -10.31
CA GLY A 346 -4.74 -13.44 -10.27
C GLY A 346 -4.79 -14.20 -8.94
N ASN A 347 -4.56 -15.51 -8.97
CA ASN A 347 -4.39 -16.38 -7.79
C ASN A 347 -2.92 -16.86 -7.71
N THR A 348 -2.27 -17.20 -6.58
CA THR A 348 -2.68 -17.47 -5.18
C THR A 348 -2.16 -16.40 -4.19
N GLU A 349 -2.93 -15.30 -4.12
CA GLU A 349 -3.15 -14.41 -2.95
C GLU A 349 -1.94 -13.60 -2.40
N THR A 350 -1.20 -12.96 -3.30
CA THR A 350 -0.30 -11.80 -3.03
C THR A 350 -0.63 -10.69 -4.04
N PRO A 351 -0.57 -9.40 -3.70
CA PRO A 351 -0.31 -8.81 -2.38
C PRO A 351 -1.47 -9.01 -1.40
N ALA A 352 -1.15 -9.02 -0.10
CA ALA A 352 -2.09 -9.06 1.02
C ALA A 352 -2.60 -7.68 1.46
N ALA A 353 -1.94 -6.61 1.02
CA ALA A 353 -2.38 -5.24 1.28
C ALA A 353 -1.81 -4.24 0.26
N ILE A 354 -2.30 -3.01 0.30
CA ILE A 354 -1.69 -1.88 -0.42
C ILE A 354 -1.39 -0.72 0.54
N VAL A 355 -0.21 -0.13 0.41
CA VAL A 355 0.28 0.97 1.24
C VAL A 355 0.48 2.18 0.36
N PHE A 356 -0.14 3.29 0.74
CA PHE A 356 0.07 4.56 0.06
C PHE A 356 1.47 5.10 0.36
N GLU A 357 2.24 5.32 -0.70
CA GLU A 357 3.43 6.17 -0.72
C GLU A 357 3.01 7.62 -1.01
N PRO A 358 3.15 8.55 -0.06
CA PRO A 358 2.92 9.95 -0.34
C PRO A 358 3.92 10.46 -1.38
N PRO A 359 3.47 10.95 -2.55
CA PRO A 359 4.36 11.59 -3.49
C PRO A 359 5.06 12.80 -2.85
N GLY A 360 6.18 13.21 -3.45
CA GLY A 360 6.93 14.35 -2.94
C GLY A 360 6.09 15.61 -2.76
N ARG A 361 6.15 16.16 -1.54
CA ARG A 361 5.53 17.40 -1.03
C ARG A 361 4.02 17.31 -0.75
N VAL A 362 3.44 16.15 -0.44
CA VAL A 362 1.99 16.04 -0.16
C VAL A 362 1.58 16.79 1.12
N GLY A 363 0.43 17.44 1.08
CA GLY A 363 -0.17 18.09 2.23
C GLY A 363 -1.50 18.73 1.86
N THR A 364 -2.39 18.85 2.84
CA THR A 364 -3.77 19.33 2.65
C THR A 364 -3.79 20.69 1.94
N MET A 365 -2.99 21.63 2.45
CA MET A 365 -2.87 23.00 1.96
C MET A 365 -2.09 23.15 0.64
N ARG A 366 -1.55 22.06 0.08
CA ARG A 366 -0.94 22.02 -1.24
C ARG A 366 -1.86 21.30 -2.22
N THR A 367 -2.20 20.05 -1.90
CA THR A 367 -2.87 19.12 -2.81
C THR A 367 -4.32 19.50 -3.08
N LEU A 368 -5.11 19.90 -2.07
CA LEU A 368 -6.51 20.30 -2.30
C LEU A 368 -6.64 21.57 -3.15
N PRO A 369 -5.83 22.63 -2.94
CA PRO A 369 -5.74 23.76 -3.87
C PRO A 369 -5.47 23.35 -5.31
N GLU A 370 -4.46 22.49 -5.55
CA GLU A 370 -4.13 21.99 -6.88
C GLU A 370 -5.30 21.22 -7.49
N MET A 371 -5.95 20.33 -6.73
CA MET A 371 -7.12 19.58 -7.18
C MET A 371 -8.29 20.51 -7.55
N ASN A 372 -8.63 21.49 -6.72
CA ASN A 372 -9.70 22.46 -7.00
C ASN A 372 -9.41 23.26 -8.28
N MET A 373 -8.20 23.80 -8.38
CA MET A 373 -7.78 24.57 -9.56
C MET A 373 -7.75 23.70 -10.81
N THR A 374 -7.32 22.45 -10.72
CA THR A 374 -7.18 21.55 -11.86
C THR A 374 -8.51 20.97 -12.32
N TYR A 375 -9.36 20.52 -11.39
CA TYR A 375 -10.56 19.76 -11.72
C TYR A 375 -11.85 20.59 -11.62
N GLY A 376 -11.80 21.84 -11.14
CA GLY A 376 -12.97 22.70 -11.05
C GLY A 376 -13.96 22.33 -9.94
N CYS A 377 -13.54 21.49 -8.99
CA CYS A 377 -14.23 21.25 -7.73
C CYS A 377 -13.94 22.37 -6.71
N GLN A 378 -14.71 22.41 -5.62
CA GLN A 378 -14.55 23.39 -4.54
C GLN A 378 -14.47 22.71 -3.17
N ILE A 379 -13.52 21.79 -3.02
CA ILE A 379 -13.30 21.06 -1.77
C ILE A 379 -12.63 22.01 -0.75
N PRO A 380 -13.15 22.16 0.48
CA PRO A 380 -12.52 23.02 1.49
C PRO A 380 -11.07 22.58 1.78
N ILE A 381 -10.13 23.51 1.72
CA ILE A 381 -8.69 23.21 1.71
C ILE A 381 -8.05 23.16 3.10
N ASN A 382 -8.77 23.59 4.15
CA ASN A 382 -8.24 23.72 5.52
C ASN A 382 -8.55 22.51 6.42
N ASN A 383 -9.10 21.42 5.86
CA ASN A 383 -9.45 20.23 6.62
C ASN A 383 -8.69 19.00 6.07
N PRO A 384 -7.74 18.43 6.83
CA PRO A 384 -6.96 17.28 6.36
C PRO A 384 -7.82 16.03 6.11
N LYS A 385 -9.00 15.95 6.72
CA LYS A 385 -9.99 14.90 6.43
C LYS A 385 -10.38 14.85 4.96
N ASN A 386 -10.48 15.99 4.29
CA ASN A 386 -10.93 16.03 2.90
C ASN A 386 -9.89 15.38 1.97
N LEU A 387 -8.60 15.70 2.16
CA LEU A 387 -7.53 15.04 1.42
C LEU A 387 -7.44 13.56 1.77
N ALA A 388 -7.45 13.24 3.07
CA ALA A 388 -7.36 11.86 3.54
C ALA A 388 -8.51 10.98 3.02
N SER A 389 -9.75 11.48 2.99
CA SER A 389 -10.89 10.72 2.44
C SER A 389 -10.73 10.42 0.94
N ILE A 390 -10.10 11.30 0.16
CA ILE A 390 -9.79 11.03 -1.25
C ILE A 390 -8.73 9.93 -1.36
N LEU A 391 -7.65 10.04 -0.60
CA LEU A 391 -6.55 9.08 -0.67
C LEU A 391 -6.99 7.71 -0.16
N TYR A 392 -7.56 7.66 1.04
CA TYR A 392 -7.95 6.42 1.70
C TYR A 392 -9.21 5.82 1.08
N GLY A 393 -10.04 6.59 0.38
CA GLY A 393 -11.18 6.06 -0.38
C GLY A 393 -10.75 5.04 -1.45
N PHE A 394 -9.60 5.24 -2.10
CA PHE A 394 -9.04 4.25 -3.03
C PHE A 394 -8.56 2.98 -2.32
N LEU A 395 -7.85 3.15 -1.21
CA LEU A 395 -7.23 2.06 -0.46
C LEU A 395 -8.27 1.20 0.26
N ARG A 396 -9.19 1.83 0.99
CA ARG A 396 -10.30 1.16 1.69
C ARG A 396 -11.25 0.50 0.71
N GLY A 397 -11.58 1.18 -0.40
CA GLY A 397 -12.40 0.60 -1.46
C GLY A 397 -11.78 -0.69 -1.98
N ALA A 398 -10.49 -0.67 -2.36
CA ALA A 398 -9.80 -1.87 -2.84
C ALA A 398 -9.78 -2.99 -1.78
N ALA A 399 -9.52 -2.65 -0.52
CA ALA A 399 -9.55 -3.59 0.60
C ALA A 399 -10.96 -4.21 0.80
N ARG A 400 -12.02 -3.43 0.65
CA ARG A 400 -13.41 -3.92 0.71
C ARG A 400 -13.73 -4.91 -0.41
N GLN A 401 -13.25 -4.64 -1.62
CA GLN A 401 -13.51 -5.50 -2.79
C GLN A 401 -12.81 -6.86 -2.71
N THR A 402 -11.73 -6.96 -1.95
CA THR A 402 -10.82 -8.11 -1.97
C THR A 402 -10.63 -8.80 -0.62
N ASP A 403 -11.25 -8.28 0.45
CA ASP A 403 -11.03 -8.73 1.84
C ASP A 403 -9.57 -8.60 2.33
N LYS A 404 -8.76 -7.76 1.66
CA LYS A 404 -7.35 -7.55 1.96
C LYS A 404 -7.11 -6.33 2.85
N GLY A 405 -5.85 -6.12 3.23
CA GLY A 405 -5.42 -4.99 4.05
C GLY A 405 -5.12 -3.73 3.25
N TRP A 406 -4.91 -2.62 3.97
CA TRP A 406 -4.33 -1.41 3.40
C TRP A 406 -3.53 -0.64 4.46
N GLY A 407 -2.79 0.36 4.04
CA GLY A 407 -2.04 1.24 4.93
C GLY A 407 -1.51 2.50 4.28
N MET A 408 -0.65 3.20 5.00
CA MET A 408 -0.02 4.43 4.55
C MET A 408 1.39 4.57 5.09
N SER A 409 2.21 5.37 4.41
CA SER A 409 3.51 5.76 4.90
C SER A 409 3.62 7.27 5.09
N ILE A 410 4.65 7.71 5.82
CA ILE A 410 5.05 9.10 5.95
C ILE A 410 6.43 9.28 5.33
N TYR A 411 6.52 10.27 4.46
CA TYR A 411 7.78 10.72 3.85
C TYR A 411 8.14 12.09 4.43
N GLY A 412 9.43 12.43 4.42
CA GLY A 412 9.97 13.74 4.81
C GLY A 412 9.43 14.92 4.00
N GLN A 413 8.62 14.66 2.98
CA GLN A 413 7.94 15.69 2.19
C GLN A 413 6.46 15.87 2.57
N VAL A 414 5.90 15.00 3.42
CA VAL A 414 4.56 15.19 3.96
C VAL A 414 4.55 16.43 4.86
N HIS A 415 3.50 17.25 4.72
CA HIS A 415 3.30 18.41 5.58
C HIS A 415 3.23 17.97 7.05
N ARG A 416 4.17 18.47 7.87
CA ARG A 416 4.38 18.00 9.25
C ARG A 416 3.13 18.07 10.12
N ALA A 417 2.33 19.13 9.96
CA ALA A 417 1.12 19.31 10.74
C ALA A 417 0.04 18.28 10.41
N ASP A 418 0.11 17.66 9.23
CA ASP A 418 -0.87 16.66 8.80
C ASP A 418 -0.46 15.26 9.26
N ALA A 419 0.84 14.97 9.37
CA ALA A 419 1.38 13.62 9.54
C ALA A 419 0.81 12.85 10.75
N PHE A 420 0.70 13.49 11.91
CA PHE A 420 0.13 12.86 13.11
C PHE A 420 -1.34 12.50 12.92
N TRP A 421 -2.13 13.45 12.41
CA TRP A 421 -3.56 13.31 12.23
C TRP A 421 -3.90 12.29 11.13
N LEU A 422 -3.14 12.28 10.03
CA LEU A 422 -3.32 11.34 8.93
C LEU A 422 -3.16 9.89 9.39
N GLN A 423 -2.17 9.59 10.24
CA GLN A 423 -1.94 8.24 10.75
C GLN A 423 -3.08 7.76 11.66
N THR A 424 -3.52 8.58 12.62
CA THR A 424 -4.62 8.18 13.52
C THR A 424 -5.94 8.05 12.77
N TYR A 425 -6.22 8.94 11.82
CA TYR A 425 -7.41 8.84 10.98
C TYR A 425 -7.38 7.60 10.06
N ALA A 426 -6.22 7.25 9.50
CA ALA A 426 -6.07 6.01 8.74
C ALA A 426 -6.33 4.77 9.62
N TYR A 427 -5.83 4.76 10.85
CA TYR A 427 -6.09 3.69 11.82
C TYR A 427 -7.59 3.53 12.09
N ASP A 428 -8.29 4.63 12.31
CA ASP A 428 -9.74 4.67 12.57
C ASP A 428 -10.56 4.20 11.36
N LEU A 429 -9.99 4.24 10.15
CA LEU A 429 -10.60 3.72 8.92
C LEU A 429 -10.18 2.27 8.61
N GLY A 430 -9.37 1.64 9.47
CA GLY A 430 -9.00 0.22 9.35
C GLY A 430 -7.64 -0.04 8.68
N ALA A 431 -6.78 0.97 8.53
CA ALA A 431 -5.40 0.75 8.09
C ALA A 431 -4.65 -0.20 9.04
N ARG A 432 -3.79 -1.04 8.46
CA ARG A 432 -3.00 -2.07 9.15
C ARG A 432 -1.49 -1.87 8.99
N HIS A 433 -1.05 -1.07 8.02
CA HIS A 433 0.36 -0.85 7.73
C HIS A 433 0.71 0.64 7.86
N PHE A 434 1.73 0.94 8.64
CA PHE A 434 2.22 2.28 8.91
C PHE A 434 3.73 2.29 8.80
N HIS A 435 4.25 3.01 7.81
CA HIS A 435 5.67 3.00 7.54
C HIS A 435 6.25 4.40 7.42
N TYR A 436 7.56 4.51 7.56
CA TYR A 436 8.28 5.79 7.48
C TYR A 436 9.41 5.64 6.48
N TRP A 437 9.46 6.46 5.45
CA TRP A 437 10.61 6.46 4.57
C TRP A 437 11.76 7.21 5.24
N ASP A 438 12.85 6.52 5.52
CA ASP A 438 13.89 6.95 6.45
C ASP A 438 15.25 7.16 5.76
N ASN A 439 15.31 7.04 4.44
CA ASN A 439 16.51 7.31 3.67
C ASN A 439 16.18 8.27 2.51
N TYR A 440 17.21 8.77 1.83
CA TYR A 440 17.07 9.58 0.61
C TYR A 440 16.46 10.99 0.76
N GLN A 441 17.33 11.99 0.80
CA GLN A 441 17.02 13.41 0.55
C GLN A 441 15.71 13.89 1.19
N LEU A 442 14.85 14.58 0.43
CA LEU A 442 13.59 15.10 0.96
C LEU A 442 12.61 14.01 1.40
N ALA A 443 12.76 12.77 0.94
CA ALA A 443 11.88 11.67 1.31
C ALA A 443 12.15 11.17 2.74
N CYS A 444 13.33 11.43 3.30
CA CYS A 444 13.72 10.97 4.63
C CYS A 444 12.95 11.68 5.75
N VAL A 445 12.29 10.88 6.59
CA VAL A 445 11.79 11.25 7.92
C VAL A 445 12.92 10.99 8.93
N PRO A 446 13.40 12.01 9.66
CA PRO A 446 14.47 11.81 10.63
C PRO A 446 14.09 10.87 11.78
N TYR A 447 15.07 10.17 12.35
CA TYR A 447 14.88 9.14 13.38
C TYR A 447 14.07 9.61 14.60
N SER A 448 14.41 10.74 15.21
CA SER A 448 13.60 11.31 16.31
C SER A 448 12.16 11.65 15.91
N GLU A 449 11.91 12.07 14.66
CA GLU A 449 10.56 12.29 14.14
C GLU A 449 9.80 10.97 13.98
N ILE A 450 10.46 9.91 13.47
CA ILE A 450 9.90 8.55 13.40
C ILE A 450 9.47 8.07 14.79
N LEU A 451 10.32 8.22 15.81
CA LEU A 451 10.00 7.83 17.18
C LEU A 451 8.82 8.62 17.75
N ALA A 452 8.75 9.92 17.47
CA ALA A 452 7.63 10.75 17.93
C ALA A 452 6.30 10.35 17.26
N LEU A 453 6.29 10.12 15.94
CA LEU A 453 5.12 9.67 15.20
C LEU A 453 4.67 8.28 15.68
N SER A 454 5.63 7.36 15.87
CA SER A 454 5.36 5.99 16.35
C SER A 454 4.75 5.99 17.75
N ARG A 455 5.27 6.81 18.68
CA ARG A 455 4.72 6.93 20.05
C ARG A 455 3.28 7.43 20.02
N ASN A 456 2.99 8.45 19.20
CA ASN A 456 1.64 8.98 19.06
C ASN A 456 0.68 7.94 18.49
N LEU A 457 1.05 7.29 17.38
CA LEU A 457 0.23 6.26 16.77
C LEU A 457 0.01 5.08 17.72
N SER A 458 1.07 4.58 18.36
CA SER A 458 0.99 3.47 19.31
C SER A 458 0.09 3.81 20.50
N ALA A 459 0.17 5.03 21.05
CA ALA A 459 -0.77 5.47 22.10
C ALA A 459 -2.23 5.46 21.61
N HIS A 460 -2.48 5.91 20.38
CA HIS A 460 -3.82 5.84 19.78
C HIS A 460 -4.31 4.40 19.63
N VAL A 461 -3.46 3.49 19.14
CA VAL A 461 -3.75 2.05 19.03
C VAL A 461 -4.12 1.44 20.38
N GLU A 462 -3.33 1.70 21.42
CA GLU A 462 -3.59 1.16 22.77
C GLU A 462 -4.91 1.69 23.36
N SER A 463 -5.32 2.91 22.99
CA SER A 463 -6.62 3.46 23.41
C SER A 463 -7.82 2.97 22.58
N HIS A 464 -7.58 2.38 21.41
CA HIS A 464 -8.62 1.87 20.50
C HIS A 464 -8.35 0.44 19.99
N PRO A 465 -8.04 -0.54 20.87
CA PRO A 465 -7.45 -1.82 20.47
C PRO A 465 -8.44 -2.78 19.76
N HIS A 466 -9.75 -2.59 19.97
CA HIS A 466 -10.77 -3.49 19.47
C HIS A 466 -11.43 -2.95 18.19
N ARG A 467 -10.88 -3.34 17.04
CA ARG A 467 -11.37 -2.94 15.73
C ARG A 467 -12.19 -4.05 15.08
N ASN A 468 -13.31 -3.68 14.47
CA ASN A 468 -14.08 -4.57 13.60
C ASN A 468 -13.74 -4.24 12.14
N PHE A 469 -12.79 -4.98 11.56
CA PHE A 469 -12.30 -4.72 10.20
C PHE A 469 -13.38 -4.85 9.13
N ASP A 470 -14.36 -5.74 9.30
CA ASP A 470 -15.47 -5.88 8.34
C ASP A 470 -16.33 -4.60 8.32
N LYS A 471 -16.68 -4.07 9.49
CA LYS A 471 -17.41 -2.80 9.61
C LYS A 471 -16.60 -1.63 9.08
N LEU A 472 -15.30 -1.58 9.37
CA LEU A 472 -14.43 -0.49 8.93
C LEU A 472 -14.26 -0.49 7.40
N ARG A 473 -14.08 -1.66 6.78
CA ARG A 473 -14.03 -1.80 5.32
C ARG A 473 -15.36 -1.45 4.66
N ALA A 474 -16.48 -1.87 5.26
CA ALA A 474 -17.82 -1.59 4.75
C ALA A 474 -18.38 -0.20 5.14
N ALA A 475 -17.56 0.68 5.72
CA ALA A 475 -18.03 1.97 6.24
C ALA A 475 -18.51 2.96 5.16
N ALA A 476 -18.14 2.75 3.89
CA ALA A 476 -18.58 3.58 2.78
C ALA A 476 -20.01 3.23 2.33
N GLU A 477 -20.84 4.26 2.16
CA GLU A 477 -22.19 4.12 1.63
C GLU A 477 -22.22 4.31 0.11
N ILE A 478 -21.27 5.08 -0.43
CA ILE A 478 -21.16 5.42 -1.85
C ILE A 478 -19.88 4.84 -2.41
N VAL A 479 -19.91 4.38 -3.66
CA VAL A 479 -18.70 4.11 -4.45
C VAL A 479 -18.68 4.97 -5.70
N ILE A 480 -17.55 5.62 -5.97
CA ILE A 480 -17.35 6.44 -7.17
C ILE A 480 -16.30 5.75 -8.05
N LEU A 481 -16.73 5.33 -9.23
CA LEU A 481 -15.94 4.56 -10.19
C LEU A 481 -15.35 5.48 -11.27
N LEU A 482 -14.05 5.37 -11.47
CA LEU A 482 -13.28 6.10 -12.47
C LEU A 482 -12.91 5.17 -13.63
N PRO A 483 -12.87 5.62 -14.90
CA PRO A 483 -12.43 4.74 -15.99
C PRO A 483 -11.00 4.21 -15.76
N PRO A 484 -10.73 2.93 -16.05
CA PRO A 484 -9.40 2.36 -15.90
C PRO A 484 -8.32 3.17 -16.62
N GLY A 485 -7.19 3.35 -15.95
CA GLY A 485 -6.06 4.14 -16.43
C GLY A 485 -6.14 5.64 -16.17
N TYR A 486 -7.27 6.20 -15.73
CA TYR A 486 -7.29 7.57 -15.21
C TYR A 486 -6.81 7.57 -13.76
N ASN A 487 -5.98 8.52 -13.35
CA ASN A 487 -5.43 8.54 -12.00
C ASN A 487 -5.17 9.98 -11.50
N LEU A 488 -4.59 10.10 -10.32
CA LEU A 488 -4.32 11.38 -9.66
C LEU A 488 -2.96 12.00 -10.03
N GLY A 489 -2.23 11.42 -10.97
CA GLY A 489 -0.85 11.81 -11.30
C GLY A 489 0.20 11.08 -10.45
N HIS A 490 1.32 11.76 -10.12
CA HIS A 490 2.44 11.21 -9.31
C HIS A 490 2.96 12.23 -8.28
N VAL A 491 4.25 12.61 -8.30
CA VAL A 491 4.93 13.59 -7.39
C VAL A 491 4.10 14.87 -7.22
N GLU A 492 3.39 15.27 -8.27
CA GLU A 492 2.50 16.42 -8.25
C GLU A 492 1.06 15.95 -8.34
N MET A 493 0.63 15.23 -7.31
CA MET A 493 -0.74 14.73 -7.21
C MET A 493 -1.73 15.90 -7.25
N GLY A 494 -2.73 15.80 -8.11
CA GLY A 494 -3.69 16.89 -8.34
C GLY A 494 -3.24 17.90 -9.42
N ARG A 495 -2.10 17.68 -10.06
CA ARG A 495 -1.65 18.42 -11.25
C ARG A 495 -2.42 17.98 -12.50
N GLY A 496 -2.50 18.87 -13.49
CA GLY A 496 -3.21 18.68 -14.76
C GLY A 496 -2.64 17.63 -15.72
N ASN A 497 -2.04 16.54 -15.23
CA ASN A 497 -1.68 15.38 -16.05
C ASN A 497 -1.92 14.04 -15.34
N LEU A 498 -2.23 13.01 -16.13
CA LEU A 498 -2.38 11.64 -15.66
C LEU A 498 -1.02 10.94 -15.71
N TRP A 499 -0.79 9.98 -14.82
CA TRP A 499 0.44 9.19 -14.68
C TRP A 499 1.71 10.02 -14.46
N GLY A 500 1.63 11.33 -14.21
CA GLY A 500 2.81 12.19 -14.20
C GLY A 500 3.51 12.29 -15.56
N LEU A 501 2.77 12.11 -16.66
CA LEU A 501 3.24 12.21 -18.05
C LEU A 501 2.61 13.42 -18.74
N GLY A 502 3.42 14.31 -19.31
CA GLY A 502 2.90 15.52 -19.97
C GLY A 502 2.03 15.23 -21.19
N GLU A 503 2.30 14.12 -21.87
CA GLU A 503 1.53 13.63 -23.01
C GLU A 503 0.09 13.22 -22.64
N LEU A 504 -0.17 12.96 -21.35
CA LEU A 504 -1.48 12.68 -20.79
C LEU A 504 -2.04 13.89 -20.01
N ASN A 505 -1.83 15.09 -20.55
CA ASN A 505 -2.38 16.32 -19.99
C ASN A 505 -3.91 16.40 -20.13
N LEU A 506 -4.56 17.15 -19.25
CA LEU A 506 -6.02 17.17 -19.15
C LEU A 506 -6.75 17.82 -20.35
N GLU A 507 -6.06 18.55 -21.22
CA GLU A 507 -6.69 19.19 -22.39
C GLU A 507 -6.78 18.29 -23.62
N ARG A 508 -6.18 17.10 -23.55
CA ARG A 508 -6.21 16.10 -24.61
C ARG A 508 -7.54 15.36 -24.64
N HIS A 509 -8.00 15.01 -25.84
CA HIS A 509 -9.22 14.24 -26.03
C HIS A 509 -8.96 12.74 -25.94
N ASN A 510 -9.89 12.04 -25.30
CA ASN A 510 -9.95 10.59 -25.30
C ASN A 510 -10.59 10.04 -26.58
N ARG A 511 -10.71 8.72 -26.68
CA ARG A 511 -11.32 8.01 -27.82
C ARG A 511 -12.81 8.33 -28.06
N LYS A 512 -13.49 8.99 -27.13
CA LYS A 512 -14.88 9.46 -27.26
C LYS A 512 -14.97 10.93 -27.69
N GLY A 513 -13.83 11.59 -27.95
CA GLY A 513 -13.80 13.01 -28.29
C GLY A 513 -14.04 13.92 -27.08
N VAL A 514 -13.87 13.41 -25.86
CA VAL A 514 -14.05 14.16 -24.62
C VAL A 514 -12.69 14.41 -23.99
N LYS A 515 -12.49 15.62 -23.44
CA LYS A 515 -11.23 15.94 -22.76
C LYS A 515 -11.06 15.12 -21.48
N TYR A 516 -9.84 14.71 -21.17
CA TYR A 516 -9.56 14.07 -19.87
C TYR A 516 -9.97 14.97 -18.69
N ARG A 517 -9.90 16.30 -18.84
CA ARG A 517 -10.40 17.26 -17.83
C ARG A 517 -11.86 17.02 -17.49
N THR A 518 -12.73 16.82 -18.48
CA THR A 518 -14.17 16.65 -18.26
C THR A 518 -14.44 15.39 -17.44
N VAL A 519 -13.77 14.29 -17.76
CA VAL A 519 -13.89 13.02 -17.01
C VAL A 519 -13.44 13.22 -15.56
N MET A 520 -12.25 13.80 -15.34
CA MET A 520 -11.72 14.02 -13.99
C MET A 520 -12.53 15.07 -13.21
N GLN A 521 -13.05 16.11 -13.87
CA GLN A 521 -13.93 17.10 -13.25
C GLN A 521 -15.20 16.46 -12.72
N ASN A 522 -15.82 15.56 -13.50
CA ASN A 522 -16.99 14.83 -13.04
C ASN A 522 -16.67 13.98 -11.80
N PHE A 523 -15.57 13.24 -11.85
CA PHE A 523 -15.10 12.43 -10.72
C PHE A 523 -14.92 13.24 -9.44
N PHE A 524 -14.19 14.36 -9.51
CA PHE A 524 -13.94 15.21 -8.34
C PHE A 524 -15.16 16.01 -7.87
N THR A 525 -16.13 16.28 -8.76
CA THR A 525 -17.39 16.93 -8.37
C THR A 525 -18.28 15.99 -7.57
N GLU A 526 -18.32 14.69 -7.92
CA GLU A 526 -19.05 13.68 -7.13
C GLU A 526 -18.37 13.43 -5.78
N ILE A 527 -17.03 13.44 -5.72
CA ILE A 527 -16.28 13.44 -4.46
C ILE A 527 -16.64 14.67 -3.61
N GLU A 528 -16.65 15.87 -4.21
CA GLU A 528 -17.05 17.10 -3.53
C GLU A 528 -18.47 16.96 -2.95
N SER A 529 -19.39 16.36 -3.71
CA SER A 529 -20.76 16.09 -3.27
C SER A 529 -20.81 15.21 -2.03
N ALA A 530 -20.12 14.06 -2.05
CA ALA A 530 -20.08 13.14 -0.91
C ALA A 530 -19.45 13.79 0.33
N ILE A 531 -18.35 14.55 0.17
CA ILE A 531 -17.71 15.31 1.26
C ILE A 531 -18.70 16.30 1.89
N ARG A 532 -19.45 17.06 1.08
CA ARG A 532 -20.40 18.06 1.58
C ARG A 532 -21.60 17.47 2.27
N LEU A 533 -22.05 16.29 1.82
CA LEU A 533 -23.11 15.53 2.48
C LEU A 533 -22.63 14.84 3.77
N GLY A 534 -21.31 14.80 4.01
CA GLY A 534 -20.73 14.09 5.15
C GLY A 534 -20.84 12.57 5.04
N VAL A 535 -21.03 12.05 3.82
CA VAL A 535 -21.20 10.62 3.55
C VAL A 535 -19.84 9.99 3.25
N ALA A 536 -19.57 8.82 3.81
CA ALA A 536 -18.36 8.07 3.52
C ALA A 536 -18.45 7.43 2.12
N PHE A 537 -17.38 7.56 1.34
CA PHE A 537 -17.30 7.05 -0.02
C PHE A 537 -16.01 6.28 -0.29
N ASP A 538 -16.09 5.25 -1.11
CA ASP A 538 -14.95 4.54 -1.69
C ASP A 538 -14.71 4.98 -3.14
N LEU A 539 -13.46 4.87 -3.59
CA LEU A 539 -13.05 5.25 -4.94
C LEU A 539 -12.38 4.05 -5.60
N LEU A 540 -12.73 3.74 -6.86
CA LEU A 540 -12.17 2.59 -7.57
C LEU A 540 -11.99 2.90 -9.05
N TRP A 541 -11.15 2.15 -9.74
CA TRP A 541 -11.33 1.97 -11.18
C TRP A 541 -12.59 1.14 -11.44
N ASP A 542 -13.34 1.46 -12.51
CA ASP A 542 -14.50 0.69 -12.97
C ASP A 542 -14.01 -0.62 -13.62
N LEU A 543 -13.75 -1.62 -12.79
CA LEU A 543 -13.29 -2.95 -13.21
C LEU A 543 -14.48 -3.92 -13.33
N PRO A 544 -14.43 -4.92 -14.24
CA PRO A 544 -15.59 -5.79 -14.51
C PRO A 544 -16.09 -6.64 -13.33
N GLU A 545 -15.22 -7.00 -12.39
CA GLU A 545 -15.51 -8.01 -11.35
C GLU A 545 -15.77 -7.42 -9.96
N LEU A 546 -16.10 -6.13 -9.88
CA LEU A 546 -16.36 -5.46 -8.61
C LEU A 546 -17.70 -5.90 -7.98
N LYS A 547 -17.68 -6.13 -6.68
CA LYS A 547 -18.87 -6.37 -5.85
C LYS A 547 -19.43 -5.02 -5.39
N LEU A 548 -20.44 -4.54 -6.11
CA LEU A 548 -21.02 -3.21 -5.92
C LEU A 548 -22.36 -3.21 -5.15
N SER A 549 -22.99 -4.39 -4.96
CA SER A 549 -24.33 -4.53 -4.35
C SER A 549 -24.41 -4.05 -2.90
N ASP A 550 -23.28 -3.97 -2.21
CA ASP A 550 -23.24 -3.61 -0.79
C ASP A 550 -23.13 -2.09 -0.57
N TYR A 551 -23.01 -1.30 -1.64
CA TYR A 551 -23.08 0.16 -1.56
C TYR A 551 -24.53 0.62 -1.74
N ARG A 552 -24.94 1.65 -1.01
CA ARG A 552 -26.25 2.29 -1.20
C ARG A 552 -26.33 2.94 -2.59
N GLU A 553 -25.24 3.57 -3.01
CA GLU A 553 -25.17 4.30 -4.27
C GLU A 553 -23.87 3.96 -5.03
N VAL A 554 -23.99 3.71 -6.33
CA VAL A 554 -22.87 3.51 -7.25
C VAL A 554 -22.85 4.66 -8.26
N VAL A 555 -21.75 5.41 -8.29
CA VAL A 555 -21.56 6.53 -9.21
C VAL A 555 -20.47 6.17 -10.21
N ARG A 556 -20.83 5.92 -11.47
CA ARG A 556 -19.91 5.56 -12.54
C ARG A 556 -19.62 6.75 -13.44
N ILE A 557 -18.36 7.21 -13.43
CA ILE A 557 -17.88 8.24 -14.35
C ILE A 557 -17.52 7.58 -15.68
N ARG A 558 -18.13 8.03 -16.76
CA ARG A 558 -17.94 7.43 -18.09
C ARG A 558 -16.96 8.25 -18.92
N GLU A 559 -16.23 7.57 -19.81
CA GLU A 559 -15.31 8.23 -20.75
C GLU A 559 -16.00 9.17 -21.74
N ASP A 560 -17.28 8.97 -22.01
CA ASP A 560 -18.09 9.85 -22.85
C ASP A 560 -18.51 11.15 -22.13
N GLY A 561 -18.01 11.39 -20.90
CA GLY A 561 -18.28 12.61 -20.12
C GLY A 561 -19.60 12.57 -19.35
N LYS A 562 -20.34 11.47 -19.41
CA LYS A 562 -21.58 11.26 -18.65
C LYS A 562 -21.30 10.67 -17.28
N VAL A 563 -22.28 10.79 -16.38
CA VAL A 563 -22.25 10.19 -15.04
C VAL A 563 -23.48 9.31 -14.89
N GLU A 564 -23.25 8.04 -14.60
CA GLU A 564 -24.31 7.07 -14.35
C GLU A 564 -24.41 6.85 -12.85
N VAL A 565 -25.60 7.00 -12.29
CA VAL A 565 -25.86 6.82 -10.86
C VAL A 565 -26.86 5.69 -10.69
N THR A 566 -26.51 4.68 -9.91
CA THR A 566 -27.39 3.58 -9.54
C THR A 566 -27.70 3.65 -8.05
N GLU A 567 -28.98 3.72 -7.69
CA GLU A 567 -29.50 3.70 -6.32
C GLU A 567 -30.82 2.90 -6.29
N ASN A 568 -31.00 1.99 -5.33
CA ASN A 568 -32.19 1.14 -5.21
C ASN A 568 -32.57 0.39 -6.52
N ASP A 569 -31.57 -0.15 -7.21
CA ASP A 569 -31.69 -0.82 -8.52
C ASP A 569 -32.17 0.08 -9.69
N GLU A 570 -32.36 1.38 -9.45
CA GLU A 570 -32.66 2.36 -10.48
C GLU A 570 -31.37 3.03 -10.97
N THR A 571 -31.18 3.05 -12.28
CA THR A 571 -30.02 3.68 -12.92
C THR A 571 -30.45 4.92 -13.69
N VAL A 572 -29.85 6.06 -13.33
CA VAL A 572 -30.05 7.36 -13.99
C VAL A 572 -28.76 7.80 -14.68
N LEU A 573 -28.88 8.17 -15.95
CA LEU A 573 -27.78 8.73 -16.73
C LEU A 573 -27.86 10.25 -16.76
N HIS A 574 -26.84 10.91 -16.24
CA HIS A 574 -26.67 12.35 -16.23
C HIS A 574 -25.68 12.80 -17.30
N GLU A 575 -25.90 13.98 -17.88
CA GLU A 575 -24.97 14.58 -18.86
C GLU A 575 -23.63 15.03 -18.25
N GLY A 576 -23.53 15.04 -16.92
CA GLY A 576 -22.33 15.36 -16.15
C GLY A 576 -22.57 15.16 -14.65
N ALA A 577 -21.57 15.47 -13.82
CA ALA A 577 -21.68 15.29 -12.38
C ALA A 577 -22.75 16.16 -11.70
N ARG A 578 -23.33 15.62 -10.64
CA ARG A 578 -24.27 16.29 -9.74
C ARG A 578 -23.50 17.32 -8.92
N THR A 579 -23.59 18.59 -9.32
CA THR A 579 -22.89 19.68 -8.62
C THR A 579 -23.55 19.93 -7.26
N PRO A 580 -22.81 19.82 -6.14
CA PRO A 580 -23.40 20.05 -4.83
C PRO A 580 -23.59 21.54 -4.53
N THR A 581 -24.31 21.83 -3.45
CA THR A 581 -24.42 23.21 -2.96
C THR A 581 -23.05 23.71 -2.49
N ARG A 582 -22.53 24.73 -3.17
CA ARG A 582 -21.22 25.35 -2.90
C ARG A 582 -21.32 26.47 -1.86
N PRO A 583 -20.19 26.85 -1.21
CA PRO A 583 -20.18 27.84 -0.15
C PRO A 583 -20.62 29.20 -0.69
N THR A 584 -21.39 29.94 0.10
CA THR A 584 -21.76 31.32 -0.23
C THR A 584 -20.54 32.25 -0.22
N GLY A 585 -20.64 33.38 -0.90
CA GLY A 585 -19.62 34.42 -0.94
C GLY A 585 -19.01 34.61 -2.33
N ILE A 586 -18.21 35.66 -2.45
CA ILE A 586 -17.62 36.10 -3.71
C ILE A 586 -16.34 35.27 -3.94
N PRO A 587 -16.20 34.55 -5.07
CA PRO A 587 -14.96 33.85 -5.42
C PRO A 587 -13.83 34.87 -5.68
N PRO A 588 -12.55 34.46 -5.64
CA PRO A 588 -11.48 35.33 -6.10
C PRO A 588 -11.66 35.65 -7.59
N THR A 589 -11.08 36.75 -8.06
CA THR A 589 -10.98 37.05 -9.49
C THR A 589 -9.53 36.94 -9.95
N LEU A 590 -9.36 36.58 -11.22
CA LEU A 590 -8.07 36.48 -11.88
C LEU A 590 -8.19 37.11 -13.26
N THR A 591 -7.28 38.00 -13.62
CA THR A 591 -7.06 38.41 -15.00
C THR A 591 -5.61 38.13 -15.37
N VAL A 592 -5.35 37.84 -16.64
CA VAL A 592 -4.00 37.55 -17.13
C VAL A 592 -3.66 38.51 -18.26
N ASP A 593 -2.47 39.08 -18.22
CA ASP A 593 -1.87 39.82 -19.32
C ASP A 593 -0.60 39.10 -19.79
N VAL A 594 -0.43 38.99 -21.11
CA VAL A 594 0.73 38.32 -21.70
C VAL A 594 1.44 39.30 -22.63
N SER A 595 2.74 39.46 -22.40
CA SER A 595 3.63 40.25 -23.25
C SER A 595 4.60 39.31 -23.97
N VAL A 596 4.52 39.30 -25.30
CA VAL A 596 5.37 38.49 -26.17
C VAL A 596 6.32 39.41 -26.94
N PRO A 597 7.65 39.29 -26.74
CA PRO A 597 8.61 40.09 -27.50
C PRO A 597 8.59 39.69 -28.98
N HIS A 598 8.95 40.64 -29.85
CA HIS A 598 9.07 40.40 -31.29
C HIS A 598 10.42 39.74 -31.61
N GLY A 599 10.44 38.69 -32.44
CA GLY A 599 11.68 38.03 -32.84
C GLY A 599 11.53 36.56 -33.24
N LYS A 600 12.66 35.86 -33.40
CA LYS A 600 12.72 34.41 -33.63
C LYS A 600 12.77 33.66 -32.30
N THR A 601 12.25 32.43 -32.27
CA THR A 601 12.35 31.56 -31.09
C THR A 601 13.82 31.20 -30.79
N PRO A 602 14.20 31.00 -29.51
CA PRO A 602 13.36 31.01 -28.31
C PRO A 602 12.90 32.42 -27.89
N LEU A 603 11.60 32.59 -27.63
CA LEU A 603 11.02 33.85 -27.15
C LEU A 603 10.74 33.76 -25.65
N GLU A 604 11.22 34.73 -24.87
CA GLU A 604 10.86 34.87 -23.46
C GLU A 604 9.52 35.59 -23.34
N VAL A 605 8.48 34.88 -22.92
CA VAL A 605 7.16 35.42 -22.66
C VAL A 605 7.09 35.88 -21.21
N ARG A 606 6.52 37.06 -20.97
CA ARG A 606 6.14 37.54 -19.64
C ARG A 606 4.63 37.42 -19.49
N ALA A 607 4.17 36.75 -18.44
CA ALA A 607 2.76 36.70 -18.07
C ALA A 607 2.56 37.29 -16.67
N CYS A 608 1.54 38.13 -16.51
CA CYS A 608 1.19 38.77 -15.24
C CYS A 608 -0.26 38.46 -14.92
N GLY A 609 -0.49 37.77 -13.80
CA GLY A 609 -1.82 37.50 -13.25
C GLY A 609 -2.17 38.54 -12.20
N THR A 610 -3.30 39.24 -12.35
CA THR A 610 -3.85 40.10 -11.30
C THR A 610 -4.90 39.31 -10.54
N VAL A 611 -4.63 38.98 -9.28
CA VAL A 611 -5.53 38.27 -8.38
C VAL A 611 -6.18 39.26 -7.46
N THR A 612 -7.51 39.24 -7.35
CA THR A 612 -8.25 39.96 -6.30
C THR A 612 -8.93 38.96 -5.39
N GLU A 613 -8.67 39.07 -4.09
CA GLU A 613 -9.35 38.25 -3.09
C GLU A 613 -10.84 38.57 -3.06
N GLY A 614 -11.66 37.52 -2.94
CA GLY A 614 -13.11 37.63 -2.77
C GLY A 614 -13.48 37.64 -1.29
N SER A 615 -14.38 36.74 -0.90
CA SER A 615 -14.80 36.59 0.51
C SER A 615 -13.84 35.77 1.38
N ALA A 616 -12.75 35.25 0.83
CA ALA A 616 -11.70 34.54 1.59
C ALA A 616 -10.33 34.77 0.95
N SER A 617 -9.28 34.62 1.74
CA SER A 617 -7.91 34.80 1.27
C SER A 617 -7.51 33.75 0.24
N VAL A 618 -6.66 34.15 -0.70
CA VAL A 618 -6.09 33.27 -1.73
C VAL A 618 -4.88 32.55 -1.17
N TYR A 619 -4.86 31.22 -1.30
CA TYR A 619 -3.73 30.42 -0.85
C TYR A 619 -3.48 29.21 -1.73
N TYR A 620 -2.25 29.11 -2.23
CA TYR A 620 -1.73 27.93 -2.91
C TYR A 620 -0.21 27.87 -2.72
N THR A 621 0.32 26.70 -2.41
CA THR A 621 1.77 26.46 -2.28
C THR A 621 2.17 25.24 -3.09
N ARG A 622 3.43 25.16 -3.54
CA ARG A 622 4.05 23.93 -4.09
C ARG A 622 4.72 23.05 -3.01
N GLY A 623 4.52 23.39 -1.74
CA GLY A 623 5.23 22.83 -0.61
C GLY A 623 6.48 23.65 -0.24
N ALA A 624 7.23 23.15 0.74
CA ALA A 624 8.40 23.84 1.27
C ALA A 624 9.48 24.12 0.20
N ASP A 625 10.07 25.31 0.26
CA ASP A 625 11.29 25.65 -0.48
C ASP A 625 12.54 25.00 0.16
N LYS A 626 13.73 25.35 -0.36
CA LYS A 626 15.00 24.80 0.13
C LYS A 626 15.32 25.15 1.58
N SER A 627 14.66 26.18 2.14
CA SER A 627 14.80 26.62 3.52
C SER A 627 13.72 26.03 4.44
N GLY A 628 12.84 25.17 3.91
CA GLY A 628 11.71 24.64 4.67
C GLY A 628 10.50 25.57 4.74
N ILE A 629 10.48 26.68 3.97
CA ILE A 629 9.43 27.69 4.04
C ILE A 629 8.34 27.40 3.00
N TYR A 630 7.08 27.42 3.43
CA TYR A 630 5.92 27.26 2.54
C TYR A 630 5.51 28.62 1.99
N ASN A 631 5.86 28.88 0.72
CA ASN A 631 5.52 30.12 0.04
C ASN A 631 4.11 30.05 -0.57
N ASN A 632 3.33 31.11 -0.42
CA ASN A 632 2.06 31.28 -1.12
C ASN A 632 2.33 31.80 -2.54
N GLU A 633 2.10 30.95 -3.54
CA GLU A 633 2.33 31.28 -4.95
C GLU A 633 1.12 31.92 -5.62
N MET A 634 -0.06 31.83 -4.99
CA MET A 634 -1.35 32.42 -5.38
C MET A 634 -1.92 31.98 -6.75
N VAL A 635 -1.09 31.69 -7.75
CA VAL A 635 -1.50 31.33 -9.11
C VAL A 635 -0.75 30.08 -9.59
N LEU A 636 -1.53 29.14 -10.11
CA LEU A 636 -1.08 27.96 -10.83
C LEU A 636 -1.04 28.26 -12.33
N TRP A 637 0.08 27.96 -12.98
CA TRP A 637 0.37 28.27 -14.37
C TRP A 637 0.69 27.01 -15.18
N GLU A 638 -0.08 26.79 -16.25
CA GLU A 638 0.09 25.67 -17.17
C GLU A 638 0.17 26.17 -18.61
N LEU A 639 0.99 25.52 -19.41
CA LEU A 639 1.16 25.83 -20.82
C LEU A 639 0.92 24.57 -21.65
N PHE A 640 0.03 24.70 -22.63
CA PHE A 640 -0.30 23.63 -23.58
C PHE A 640 0.11 24.05 -24.99
N GLY A 641 0.53 23.08 -25.81
CA GLY A 641 0.88 23.31 -27.20
C GLY A 641 2.38 23.47 -27.47
N PRO A 642 2.78 23.55 -28.76
CA PRO A 642 1.88 23.75 -29.90
C PRO A 642 1.13 22.49 -30.36
N GLU A 643 1.62 21.30 -30.05
CA GLU A 643 0.92 20.03 -30.32
C GLU A 643 0.02 19.62 -29.14
N GLU A 644 -0.92 18.69 -29.35
CA GLU A 644 -1.92 18.31 -28.32
C GLU A 644 -1.26 17.62 -27.10
N GLU A 645 -0.19 16.86 -27.33
CA GLU A 645 0.59 16.17 -26.30
C GLU A 645 1.54 17.10 -25.52
N ASP A 646 1.75 18.33 -25.99
CA ASP A 646 2.73 19.23 -25.37
C ASP A 646 2.13 19.93 -24.15
N TYR A 647 2.79 19.75 -23.00
CA TYR A 647 2.36 20.28 -21.72
C TYR A 647 3.55 20.66 -20.83
N ARG A 648 3.45 21.81 -20.18
CA ARG A 648 4.41 22.31 -19.18
C ARG A 648 3.69 22.89 -17.98
N PHE A 649 4.22 22.60 -16.80
CA PHE A 649 3.77 23.20 -15.54
C PHE A 649 4.79 24.24 -15.13
N LEU A 650 4.45 25.50 -15.37
CA LEU A 650 5.41 26.58 -15.38
C LEU A 650 5.90 26.94 -13.98
N ASN A 651 5.08 26.74 -12.94
CA ASN A 651 5.51 26.98 -11.55
C ASN A 651 6.78 26.19 -11.21
N ARG A 652 6.96 24.96 -11.72
CA ARG A 652 8.14 24.13 -11.45
C ARG A 652 9.39 24.55 -12.21
N GLU A 653 9.21 25.09 -13.41
CA GLU A 653 10.33 25.48 -14.27
C GLU A 653 10.96 26.81 -13.84
N GLN A 654 10.22 27.63 -13.08
CA GLN A 654 10.68 28.93 -12.62
C GLN A 654 11.35 28.86 -11.25
N SER A 655 12.51 29.52 -11.14
CA SER A 655 13.23 29.66 -9.88
C SER A 655 12.57 30.69 -8.94
N GLU A 656 11.92 31.72 -9.49
CA GLU A 656 11.29 32.79 -8.71
C GLU A 656 9.99 33.27 -9.37
N ILE A 657 8.87 33.17 -8.64
CA ILE A 657 7.60 33.81 -8.99
C ILE A 657 7.60 35.18 -8.29
N ARG A 658 7.38 36.26 -9.05
CA ARG A 658 7.37 37.62 -8.48
C ARG A 658 5.96 37.98 -8.05
N ILE A 659 5.79 38.19 -6.75
CA ILE A 659 4.50 38.54 -6.16
C ILE A 659 4.61 39.95 -5.58
N HIS A 660 3.80 40.86 -6.11
CA HIS A 660 3.62 42.20 -5.57
C HIS A 660 2.20 42.32 -5.03
N GLN A 661 2.07 42.29 -3.70
CA GLN A 661 0.78 42.34 -3.01
C GLN A 661 0.54 43.72 -2.41
N THR A 662 -0.66 44.25 -2.65
CA THR A 662 -1.19 45.48 -2.08
C THR A 662 -2.60 45.20 -1.58
N GLU A 663 -2.78 45.17 -0.26
CA GLU A 663 -4.07 44.81 0.38
C GLU A 663 -4.65 43.49 -0.17
N SER A 664 -5.84 43.54 -0.77
CA SER A 664 -6.56 42.39 -1.33
C SER A 664 -6.23 42.10 -2.80
N VAL A 665 -5.28 42.81 -3.39
CA VAL A 665 -4.87 42.62 -4.80
C VAL A 665 -3.40 42.18 -4.85
N ALA A 666 -3.12 41.15 -5.63
CA ALA A 666 -1.77 40.67 -5.88
C ALA A 666 -1.48 40.58 -7.39
N ASN A 667 -0.31 41.07 -7.79
CA ASN A 667 0.23 40.86 -9.12
C ASN A 667 1.26 39.74 -9.07
N VAL A 668 1.00 38.67 -9.83
CA VAL A 668 1.83 37.46 -9.88
C VAL A 668 2.45 37.34 -11.26
N GLU A 669 3.74 37.59 -11.37
CA GLU A 669 4.49 37.53 -12.63
C GLU A 669 5.30 36.24 -12.74
N ILE A 670 5.19 35.61 -13.92
CA ILE A 670 6.08 34.55 -14.38
C ILE A 670 6.71 34.90 -15.73
N ARG A 671 7.86 34.30 -16.01
CA ARG A 671 8.50 34.33 -17.33
C ARG A 671 8.68 32.91 -17.82
N PHE A 672 8.68 32.67 -19.13
CA PHE A 672 8.98 31.34 -19.67
C PHE A 672 9.37 31.43 -21.13
N SER A 673 10.21 30.50 -21.59
CA SER A 673 10.65 30.47 -22.99
C SER A 673 9.75 29.59 -23.85
N LEU A 674 9.41 30.05 -25.06
CA LEU A 674 8.77 29.27 -26.12
C LEU A 674 9.77 28.94 -27.21
N LYS A 675 10.04 27.64 -27.43
CA LYS A 675 11.12 27.17 -28.32
C LYS A 675 10.67 26.96 -29.77
N HIS A 676 9.39 26.65 -29.98
CA HIS A 676 8.86 26.30 -31.30
C HIS A 676 7.79 27.31 -31.75
N PRO A 677 7.66 27.59 -33.05
CA PRO A 677 6.49 28.27 -33.58
C PRO A 677 5.22 27.45 -33.35
N GLY A 678 4.06 28.11 -33.36
CA GLY A 678 2.76 27.46 -33.22
C GLY A 678 1.83 28.18 -32.25
N ASN A 679 0.68 27.54 -31.98
CA ASN A 679 -0.36 28.07 -31.10
C ASN A 679 -0.25 27.44 -29.72
N TYR A 680 0.07 28.25 -28.73
CA TYR A 680 0.10 27.85 -27.34
C TYR A 680 -1.13 28.35 -26.61
N ARG A 681 -1.53 27.64 -25.56
CA ARG A 681 -2.58 28.05 -24.63
C ARG A 681 -1.98 28.13 -23.23
N LEU A 682 -1.89 29.34 -22.70
CA LEU A 682 -1.53 29.58 -21.31
C LEU A 682 -2.80 29.54 -20.47
N ARG A 683 -2.77 28.72 -19.42
CA ARG A 683 -3.81 28.62 -18.41
C ARG A 683 -3.26 29.16 -17.09
N ALA A 684 -4.03 30.02 -16.44
CA ALA A 684 -3.77 30.48 -15.09
C ALA A 684 -4.96 30.14 -14.21
N ALA A 685 -4.72 29.69 -12.99
CA ALA A 685 -5.78 29.40 -12.02
C ALA A 685 -5.40 29.88 -10.62
N THR A 686 -6.39 30.31 -9.84
CA THR A 686 -6.22 30.66 -8.43
C THR A 686 -7.34 30.05 -7.59
N VAL A 687 -7.12 29.94 -6.28
CA VAL A 687 -8.06 29.35 -5.33
C VAL A 687 -7.98 30.03 -3.98
N ASP A 688 -9.14 30.17 -3.34
CA ASP A 688 -9.23 30.69 -1.97
C ASP A 688 -9.36 29.59 -0.91
N MET A 689 -9.28 29.99 0.36
CA MET A 689 -9.39 29.09 1.51
C MET A 689 -10.72 28.30 1.58
N ALA A 690 -11.77 28.74 0.88
CA ALA A 690 -13.04 28.04 0.79
C ALA A 690 -13.09 27.03 -0.38
N GLY A 691 -12.01 26.95 -1.18
CA GLY A 691 -11.91 26.12 -2.37
C GLY A 691 -12.51 26.75 -3.63
N ARG A 692 -12.94 28.02 -3.60
CA ARG A 692 -13.50 28.69 -4.78
C ARG A 692 -12.37 29.09 -5.72
N THR A 693 -12.56 28.87 -7.02
CA THR A 693 -11.52 29.05 -8.02
C THR A 693 -11.89 30.11 -9.06
N ALA A 694 -10.85 30.70 -9.67
CA ALA A 694 -10.96 31.46 -10.91
C ALA A 694 -9.90 30.95 -11.89
N VAL A 695 -10.26 30.86 -13.17
CA VAL A 695 -9.41 30.31 -14.23
C VAL A 695 -9.45 31.23 -15.44
N GLU A 696 -8.29 31.55 -15.98
CA GLU A 696 -8.11 32.39 -17.16
C GLU A 696 -7.27 31.67 -18.22
N TRP A 697 -7.60 31.95 -19.48
CA TRP A 697 -6.92 31.37 -20.64
C TRP A 697 -6.44 32.46 -21.58
N LYS A 698 -5.21 32.31 -22.09
CA LYS A 698 -4.64 33.17 -23.13
C LYS A 698 -4.03 32.34 -24.24
N THR A 699 -4.37 32.69 -25.48
CA THR A 699 -3.72 32.13 -26.67
C THR A 699 -2.46 32.94 -26.96
N ILE A 700 -1.37 32.23 -27.23
CA ILE A 700 -0.09 32.82 -27.62
C ILE A 700 0.29 32.20 -28.95
N THR A 701 0.30 33.01 -30.01
CA THR A 701 0.67 32.54 -31.36
C THR A 701 2.06 33.01 -31.70
N ILE A 702 2.95 32.06 -31.96
CA ILE A 702 4.31 32.34 -32.43
C ILE A 702 4.38 32.02 -33.93
N PRO A 703 4.58 33.03 -34.80
CA PRO A 703 4.58 32.82 -36.24
C PRO A 703 5.79 32.00 -36.71
N SER A 704 5.59 31.12 -37.68
CA SER A 704 6.62 30.24 -38.24
C SER A 704 7.68 30.99 -39.07
N LYS A 705 7.39 32.23 -39.49
CA LYS A 705 8.28 33.18 -40.16
C LYS A 705 7.91 34.60 -39.73
N CYS A 706 8.88 35.46 -39.42
CA CYS A 706 8.61 36.91 -39.45
C CYS A 706 8.31 37.31 -40.90
N PRO A 707 7.35 38.22 -41.15
CA PRO A 707 7.18 38.82 -42.46
C PRO A 707 8.46 39.52 -42.94
#